data_AF-A0A135LJY1-F1
#
_entry.id   AF-A0A135LJY1-F1
#
_cell.length_a   1.000
_cell.length_b   1.000
_cell.length_c   1.000
_cell.angle_alpha   90.00
_cell.angle_beta   90.00
_cell.angle_gamma   90.00
#
_symmetry.space_group_name_H-M   'P 1'
#
loop_
_entity.id
_entity.type
_entity.pdbx_description
1 polymer ?
#
loop_
_entity_poly.entity_id
_entity_poly.type
_entity_poly.pdbx_seq_one_letter_code
_entity_poly.pdbx_strand_id
1 'polypeptide(L)'
;MSDVMLTLSDIQPHRVEGDCWIAIHGSVYDVSGFLNSHPGGKAIILRHAGTDATRAFEDVHPAELLDEYLTSDQVLGKFESMPQHLKQDAQTEHIPAPPLDTILSIAEMEGLALRRLTPKALAYYASGTDDEITKYANGNIFKSILLRPRVFVDCTDCSLSTTIMGNQVGLPIFIAPAAMAKLAHPLGEMGIAAACSRLNVLQIISKNASVSVADIVSAGPDAVFAWQLYVLKDIKATERTLAQIKGIPQIKFIVLTLDAPFPGKREADERYKAGEVAGGGPAQVWGTESALTWRKTLTWLSAQTDLPIVLKGIQTHEDAYMATMFPAVKGIILSNHGGRALDTANTPMQVLLEIRKFCPQVFEQLEVLIDGGIKRGTDVVKALALGANGVGLGRAALYGLAVGGEDGVYRSLQILADEAATAMRLLGVSSVRDLRPQHFIISIMSKVKEEPTLKEVENMESIETYAAIMAAHKPNPRGPGYIKLYILSAVIFLCSTMNGFDSSLMGSINALPNYIRYFGLSENGNASTGIVFAIFQVGQMCGALFIWMADWYGRTWHIFFGCLGVCVGTIVTAFASNLPTFIAGRFILSFFATCAHTAAPLYLVELAPPAYRGTIAGMYNTFYNVGSVFSTSAVYACHKYLADQGDLDWRIPLWLQMVCPGLVCLAIKFFPESPRWLMSHDRHDEAKAIIATYHTNGDSDHPLVSLQMSQILATVDLDHKASWKDLLDLRVLVESRSSRYRLMLNIAFSWFGQFSGNNIVSYYLPIMLSGIGITDTNMKLILNIVYSVVGWVASILGSRLHDVVGRRKMLITTTAGMAICLAIVAACSAGYTEYGNTTASTVSIVFIFLFGSIFACGYTPMQPIYPAEVVSNKMRAKAMGTFKLTAGAAGFLNTFVGPIALSSIGYWFYVFFVFWDTFELSFIYFFFVETKGITLEELDIIFEAKNPRKASVEAAKARKRIIVAGRTEV
;
A
#
# COMPACT_ATOMS: atom_id res chain seq x y z
N MET A 1 -18.04 -23.02 57.42
CA MET A 1 -18.92 -21.88 57.14
C MET A 1 -19.17 -21.18 58.46
N SER A 2 -18.60 -19.99 58.65
CA SER A 2 -18.85 -19.17 59.83
C SER A 2 -20.28 -18.61 59.73
N ASP A 3 -21.19 -19.03 60.62
CA ASP A 3 -22.54 -18.45 60.79
C ASP A 3 -22.50 -17.06 61.45
N VAL A 4 -21.44 -16.28 61.23
CA VAL A 4 -21.28 -14.94 61.79
C VAL A 4 -22.11 -13.98 60.94
N MET A 5 -23.11 -13.33 61.55
CA MET A 5 -23.87 -12.25 60.92
C MET A 5 -23.06 -10.95 61.03
N LEU A 6 -22.73 -10.36 59.89
CA LEU A 6 -21.96 -9.13 59.75
C LEU A 6 -22.89 -7.98 59.35
N THR A 7 -22.67 -6.80 59.94
CA THR A 7 -23.43 -5.59 59.68
C THR A 7 -22.67 -4.64 58.74
N LEU A 8 -23.35 -3.60 58.23
CA LEU A 8 -22.74 -2.60 57.37
C LEU A 8 -21.60 -1.85 58.08
N SER A 9 -21.71 -1.64 59.40
CA SER A 9 -20.65 -1.07 60.24
C SER A 9 -19.41 -1.96 60.35
N ASP A 10 -19.57 -3.28 60.23
CA ASP A 10 -18.45 -4.23 60.33
C ASP A 10 -17.64 -4.27 59.02
N ILE A 11 -18.29 -4.06 57.86
CA ILE A 11 -17.62 -4.10 56.56
C ILE A 11 -17.03 -2.73 56.15
N GLN A 12 -17.63 -1.61 56.56
CA GLN A 12 -17.25 -0.26 56.13
C GLN A 12 -15.76 0.12 56.35
N PRO A 13 -15.07 -0.36 57.40
CA PRO A 13 -13.64 -0.09 57.59
C PRO A 13 -12.73 -0.70 56.50
N HIS A 14 -13.16 -1.81 55.89
CA HIS A 14 -12.39 -2.63 54.96
C HIS A 14 -12.52 -2.12 53.52
N ARG A 15 -11.93 -0.95 53.25
CA ARG A 15 -12.10 -0.19 52.00
C ARG A 15 -10.81 0.16 51.26
N VAL A 16 -9.70 -0.52 51.57
CA VAL A 16 -8.37 -0.21 51.03
C VAL A 16 -7.76 -1.42 50.33
N GLU A 17 -6.73 -1.22 49.49
CA GLU A 17 -6.21 -2.27 48.60
C GLU A 17 -5.65 -3.52 49.32
N GLY A 18 -5.19 -3.38 50.57
CA GLY A 18 -4.73 -4.51 51.39
C GLY A 18 -5.79 -5.10 52.33
N ASP A 19 -6.98 -4.50 52.38
CA ASP A 19 -8.08 -4.85 53.30
C ASP A 19 -9.42 -4.36 52.73
N CYS A 20 -10.04 -5.21 51.92
CA CYS A 20 -11.20 -4.90 51.07
C CYS A 20 -12.28 -5.98 51.21
N TRP A 21 -13.37 -5.67 51.91
CA TRP A 21 -14.51 -6.57 52.08
C TRP A 21 -15.74 -6.03 51.34
N ILE A 22 -16.53 -6.93 50.75
CA ILE A 22 -17.76 -6.57 50.03
C ILE A 22 -18.87 -7.57 50.37
N ALA A 23 -20.09 -7.06 50.52
CA ALA A 23 -21.28 -7.90 50.63
C ALA A 23 -21.95 -8.11 49.26
N ILE A 24 -22.23 -9.37 48.90
CA ILE A 24 -22.92 -9.77 47.66
C ILE A 24 -23.89 -10.92 48.00
N HIS A 25 -25.14 -10.84 47.56
CA HIS A 25 -26.18 -11.86 47.77
C HIS A 25 -26.30 -12.35 49.23
N GLY A 26 -26.18 -11.43 50.19
CA GLY A 26 -26.31 -11.73 51.62
C GLY A 26 -25.13 -12.51 52.23
N SER A 27 -23.96 -12.52 51.58
CA SER A 27 -22.70 -13.01 52.14
C SER A 27 -21.59 -11.95 52.04
N VAL A 28 -20.66 -11.92 53.00
CA VAL A 28 -19.50 -11.03 52.99
C VAL A 28 -18.26 -11.79 52.53
N TYR A 29 -17.55 -11.20 51.58
CA TYR A 29 -16.34 -11.77 50.97
C TYR A 29 -15.11 -10.89 51.24
N ASP A 30 -14.00 -11.51 51.61
CA ASP A 30 -12.68 -10.88 51.56
C ASP A 30 -12.12 -10.97 50.13
N VAL A 31 -12.15 -9.84 49.43
CA VAL A 31 -11.68 -9.73 48.04
C VAL A 31 -10.30 -9.08 47.93
N SER A 32 -9.60 -8.86 49.05
CA SER A 32 -8.29 -8.18 49.09
C SER A 32 -7.27 -8.84 48.16
N GLY A 33 -7.15 -10.17 48.23
CA GLY A 33 -6.27 -10.95 47.34
C GLY A 33 -6.74 -11.02 45.89
N PHE A 34 -8.02 -10.76 45.64
CA PHE A 34 -8.64 -10.81 44.30
C PHE A 34 -8.59 -9.48 43.56
N LEU A 35 -8.36 -8.35 44.25
CA LEU A 35 -8.32 -7.02 43.64
C LEU A 35 -7.42 -6.94 42.40
N ASN A 36 -6.22 -7.51 42.48
CA ASN A 36 -5.22 -7.45 41.40
C ASN A 36 -5.47 -8.46 40.28
N SER A 37 -6.33 -9.46 40.50
CA SER A 37 -6.72 -10.47 39.52
C SER A 37 -8.14 -10.26 38.97
N HIS A 38 -8.90 -9.31 39.51
CA HIS A 38 -10.26 -9.03 39.07
C HIS A 38 -10.30 -8.58 37.60
N PRO A 39 -11.05 -9.29 36.73
CA PRO A 39 -11.13 -8.96 35.32
C PRO A 39 -11.70 -7.56 35.05
N GLY A 40 -12.54 -6.98 35.91
CA GLY A 40 -13.04 -5.60 35.75
C GLY A 40 -12.06 -4.50 36.20
N GLY A 41 -10.86 -4.87 36.66
CA GLY A 41 -9.87 -3.98 37.28
C GLY A 41 -10.17 -3.72 38.76
N LYS A 42 -9.13 -3.36 39.53
CA LYS A 42 -9.27 -3.13 40.99
C LYS A 42 -10.12 -1.91 41.36
N ALA A 43 -10.13 -0.88 40.50
CA ALA A 43 -10.78 0.39 40.77
C ALA A 43 -12.30 0.26 40.98
N ILE A 44 -12.97 -0.64 40.24
CA ILE A 44 -14.41 -0.84 40.37
C ILE A 44 -14.77 -1.55 41.67
N ILE A 45 -13.96 -2.52 42.11
CA ILE A 45 -14.14 -3.19 43.40
C ILE A 45 -13.92 -2.19 44.53
N LEU A 46 -12.83 -1.41 44.48
CA LEU A 46 -12.53 -0.39 45.49
C LEU A 46 -13.62 0.68 45.62
N ARG A 47 -14.34 0.98 44.53
CA ARG A 47 -15.50 1.90 44.56
C ARG A 47 -16.66 1.37 45.41
N HIS A 48 -16.80 0.05 45.52
CA HIS A 48 -17.84 -0.62 46.29
C HIS A 48 -17.30 -1.28 47.58
N ALA A 49 -16.04 -1.04 47.93
CA ALA A 49 -15.41 -1.63 49.11
C ALA A 49 -16.07 -1.11 50.41
N GLY A 50 -16.34 -2.03 51.32
CA GLY A 50 -17.06 -1.77 52.56
C GLY A 50 -18.55 -1.45 52.37
N THR A 51 -19.16 -1.86 51.25
CA THR A 51 -20.59 -1.64 50.96
C THR A 51 -21.29 -2.93 50.48
N ASP A 52 -22.62 -2.90 50.39
CA ASP A 52 -23.41 -3.92 49.70
C ASP A 52 -23.37 -3.66 48.18
N ALA A 53 -22.68 -4.53 47.45
CA ALA A 53 -22.50 -4.43 46.01
C ALA A 53 -23.42 -5.37 45.22
N THR A 54 -24.43 -5.98 45.87
CA THR A 54 -25.30 -6.99 45.24
C THR A 54 -25.90 -6.50 43.91
N ARG A 55 -26.50 -5.30 43.89
CA ARG A 55 -27.07 -4.73 42.66
C ARG A 55 -26.01 -4.48 41.58
N ALA A 56 -24.89 -3.87 41.96
CA ALA A 56 -23.79 -3.59 41.04
C ALA A 56 -23.17 -4.87 40.47
N PHE A 57 -23.24 -5.98 41.21
CA PHE A 57 -22.84 -7.31 40.76
C PHE A 57 -23.89 -7.90 39.80
N GLU A 58 -25.17 -7.95 40.19
CA GLU A 58 -26.28 -8.53 39.41
C GLU A 58 -26.52 -7.85 38.04
N ASP A 59 -26.22 -6.56 37.94
CA ASP A 59 -26.33 -5.76 36.71
C ASP A 59 -25.41 -6.29 35.59
N VAL A 60 -24.32 -6.98 35.94
CA VAL A 60 -23.28 -7.38 35.00
C VAL A 60 -22.74 -8.80 35.18
N HIS A 61 -23.06 -9.50 36.27
CA HIS A 61 -22.56 -10.83 36.59
C HIS A 61 -23.69 -11.80 37.00
N PRO A 62 -23.63 -13.08 36.59
CA PRO A 62 -24.42 -14.15 37.20
C PRO A 62 -23.84 -14.59 38.55
N ALA A 63 -24.70 -15.08 39.46
CA ALA A 63 -24.34 -15.43 40.84
C ALA A 63 -23.26 -16.53 40.95
N GLU A 64 -23.23 -17.45 39.99
CA GLU A 64 -22.34 -18.61 39.98
C GLU A 64 -20.85 -18.25 39.79
N LEU A 65 -20.54 -17.03 39.33
CA LEU A 65 -19.16 -16.54 39.22
C LEU A 65 -18.45 -16.45 40.58
N LEU A 66 -19.21 -16.29 41.67
CA LEU A 66 -18.66 -16.25 43.01
C LEU A 66 -17.98 -17.57 43.37
N ASP A 67 -18.57 -18.70 42.98
CA ASP A 67 -18.03 -20.04 43.26
C ASP A 67 -16.83 -20.42 42.37
N GLU A 68 -16.67 -19.73 41.22
CA GLU A 68 -15.58 -19.98 40.28
C GLU A 68 -14.29 -19.25 40.70
N TYR A 69 -14.41 -17.99 41.11
CA TYR A 69 -13.27 -17.11 41.40
C TYR A 69 -12.95 -16.95 42.88
N LEU A 70 -13.93 -17.17 43.76
CA LEU A 70 -13.73 -17.08 45.20
C LEU A 70 -13.80 -18.47 45.83
N THR A 71 -12.87 -18.74 46.72
CA THR A 71 -12.82 -20.00 47.46
C THR A 71 -13.57 -19.86 48.79
N SER A 72 -14.02 -20.99 49.35
CA SER A 72 -14.86 -21.00 50.54
C SER A 72 -14.21 -20.41 51.81
N ASP A 73 -12.89 -20.27 51.84
CA ASP A 73 -12.10 -19.58 52.86
C ASP A 73 -12.15 -18.05 52.76
N GLN A 74 -12.59 -17.50 51.62
CA GLN A 74 -12.79 -16.06 51.44
C GLN A 74 -14.17 -15.56 51.87
N VAL A 75 -15.07 -16.48 52.28
CA VAL A 75 -16.40 -16.15 52.80
C VAL A 75 -16.32 -15.93 54.31
N LEU A 76 -16.53 -14.69 54.75
CA LEU A 76 -16.35 -14.29 56.15
C LEU A 76 -17.58 -14.52 57.01
N GLY A 77 -18.77 -14.34 56.44
CA GLY A 77 -20.04 -14.46 57.17
C GLY A 77 -21.26 -14.10 56.32
N LYS A 78 -22.44 -14.15 56.93
CA LYS A 78 -23.71 -13.77 56.31
C LYS A 78 -23.99 -12.28 56.54
N PHE A 79 -24.69 -11.65 55.61
CA PHE A 79 -25.03 -10.23 55.61
C PHE A 79 -26.53 -10.07 55.37
N GLU A 80 -27.20 -9.30 56.22
CA GLU A 80 -28.62 -9.00 56.04
C GLU A 80 -28.74 -7.74 55.17
N SER A 81 -29.07 -7.91 53.88
CA SER A 81 -29.24 -6.76 53.00
C SER A 81 -30.54 -6.03 53.36
N MET A 82 -30.47 -4.70 53.50
CA MET A 82 -31.70 -3.92 53.60
C MET A 82 -32.39 -3.92 52.23
N PRO A 83 -33.73 -4.11 52.16
CA PRO A 83 -34.46 -4.06 50.90
C PRO A 83 -34.34 -2.64 50.33
N GLN A 84 -33.41 -2.45 49.41
CA GLN A 84 -33.35 -1.21 48.65
C GLN A 84 -34.59 -1.18 47.76
N HIS A 85 -35.51 -0.27 48.07
CA HIS A 85 -36.59 0.10 47.16
C HIS A 85 -36.01 0.21 45.75
N LEU A 86 -36.62 -0.49 44.79
CA LEU A 86 -36.44 -0.33 43.35
C LEU A 86 -36.58 1.15 43.01
N LYS A 87 -35.52 1.94 43.15
CA LYS A 87 -35.40 3.20 42.42
C LYS A 87 -35.24 2.74 40.98
N GLN A 88 -36.35 2.75 40.26
CA GLN A 88 -36.37 2.84 38.81
C GLN A 88 -35.32 3.88 38.46
N ASP A 89 -34.15 3.44 37.98
CA ASP A 89 -33.21 4.37 37.38
C ASP A 89 -34.00 5.13 36.34
N ALA A 90 -33.89 6.45 36.39
CA ALA A 90 -34.65 7.38 35.58
C ALA A 90 -34.82 6.77 34.19
N GLN A 91 -36.08 6.46 33.82
CA GLN A 91 -36.44 6.06 32.47
C GLN A 91 -35.80 7.09 31.56
N THR A 92 -34.66 6.77 30.96
CA THR A 92 -34.15 7.53 29.83
C THR A 92 -35.31 7.54 28.86
N GLU A 93 -35.88 8.72 28.58
CA GLU A 93 -36.99 8.90 27.65
C GLU A 93 -36.65 8.10 26.39
N HIS A 94 -37.16 6.88 26.32
CA HIS A 94 -36.84 6.01 25.22
C HIS A 94 -37.59 6.60 24.06
N ILE A 95 -36.85 7.06 23.05
CA ILE A 95 -37.42 7.35 21.74
C ILE A 95 -38.32 6.17 21.41
N PRO A 96 -39.64 6.38 21.24
CA PRO A 96 -40.57 5.29 20.97
C PRO A 96 -40.05 4.52 19.76
N ALA A 97 -39.75 3.23 19.96
CA ALA A 97 -39.39 2.39 18.84
C ALA A 97 -40.62 2.29 17.93
N PRO A 98 -40.45 2.39 16.60
CA PRO A 98 -41.55 2.12 15.70
C PRO A 98 -42.05 0.69 15.91
N PRO A 99 -43.31 0.38 15.57
CA PRO A 99 -43.83 -0.99 15.64
C PRO A 99 -42.88 -1.97 14.94
N LEU A 100 -42.55 -3.10 15.58
CA LEU A 100 -41.46 -4.01 15.13
C LEU A 100 -41.69 -4.57 13.72
N ASP A 101 -42.94 -4.73 13.32
CA ASP A 101 -43.38 -5.14 11.98
C ASP A 101 -43.01 -4.12 10.89
N THR A 102 -42.85 -2.85 11.25
CA THR A 102 -42.41 -1.79 10.33
C THR A 102 -40.89 -1.73 10.13
N ILE A 103 -40.11 -2.44 10.94
CA ILE A 103 -38.65 -2.55 10.76
C ILE A 103 -38.39 -3.58 9.67
N LEU A 104 -37.72 -3.17 8.59
CA LEU A 104 -37.56 -3.98 7.38
C LEU A 104 -36.13 -4.48 7.15
N SER A 105 -35.16 -4.01 7.94
CA SER A 105 -33.76 -4.42 7.79
C SER A 105 -32.97 -4.45 9.09
N ILE A 106 -31.89 -5.23 9.12
CA ILE A 106 -30.92 -5.23 10.23
C ILE A 106 -30.24 -3.86 10.39
N ALA A 107 -30.06 -3.11 9.30
CA ALA A 107 -29.49 -1.77 9.36
C ALA A 107 -30.41 -0.76 10.06
N GLU A 108 -31.72 -0.84 9.84
CA GLU A 108 -32.71 -0.04 10.58
C GLU A 108 -32.75 -0.45 12.07
N MET A 109 -32.73 -1.76 12.35
CA MET A 109 -32.65 -2.30 13.70
C MET A 109 -31.41 -1.77 14.44
N GLU A 110 -30.24 -1.81 13.80
CA GLU A 110 -29.00 -1.25 14.33
C GLU A 110 -29.13 0.26 14.57
N GLY A 111 -29.64 1.03 13.60
CA GLY A 111 -29.82 2.47 13.75
C GLY A 111 -30.73 2.87 14.92
N LEU A 112 -31.77 2.09 15.18
CA LEU A 112 -32.66 2.26 16.34
C LEU A 112 -31.96 1.86 17.64
N ALA A 113 -31.28 0.71 17.66
CA ALA A 113 -30.54 0.24 18.82
C ALA A 113 -29.48 1.25 19.28
N LEU A 114 -28.68 1.78 18.35
CA LEU A 114 -27.62 2.74 18.66
C LEU A 114 -28.15 4.06 19.27
N ARG A 115 -29.43 4.40 19.06
CA ARG A 115 -30.09 5.55 19.68
C ARG A 115 -30.69 5.25 21.06
N ARG A 116 -30.90 3.97 21.39
CA ARG A 116 -31.51 3.53 22.67
C ARG A 116 -30.50 3.00 23.67
N LEU A 117 -29.38 2.46 23.20
CA LEU A 117 -28.33 1.92 24.04
C LEU A 117 -27.73 3.01 24.92
N THR A 118 -27.41 2.66 26.17
CA THR A 118 -26.65 3.54 27.05
C THR A 118 -25.25 3.80 26.47
N PRO A 119 -24.57 4.90 26.82
CA PRO A 119 -23.21 5.16 26.36
C PRO A 119 -22.23 4.00 26.63
N LYS A 120 -22.37 3.31 27.77
CA LYS A 120 -21.60 2.11 28.12
C LYS A 120 -21.89 0.96 27.16
N ALA A 121 -23.17 0.64 26.95
CA ALA A 121 -23.58 -0.44 26.08
C ALA A 121 -23.20 -0.17 24.60
N LEU A 122 -23.31 1.10 24.18
CA LEU A 122 -22.86 1.56 22.86
C LEU A 122 -21.35 1.36 22.68
N ALA A 123 -20.54 1.84 23.63
CA ALA A 123 -19.09 1.67 23.59
C ALA A 123 -18.68 0.19 23.60
N TYR A 124 -19.40 -0.67 24.34
CA TYR A 124 -19.10 -2.09 24.42
C TYR A 124 -19.50 -2.87 23.16
N TYR A 125 -20.71 -2.68 22.63
CA TYR A 125 -21.23 -3.45 21.49
C TYR A 125 -20.74 -2.92 20.14
N ALA A 126 -20.78 -1.61 19.93
CA ALA A 126 -20.49 -1.03 18.63
C ALA A 126 -18.98 -1.09 18.31
N SER A 127 -18.09 -1.03 19.31
CA SER A 127 -16.65 -0.95 19.09
C SER A 127 -16.05 -2.16 18.33
N GLY A 128 -15.07 -1.89 17.48
CA GLY A 128 -14.03 -2.81 17.03
C GLY A 128 -12.68 -2.52 17.70
N THR A 129 -11.65 -3.26 17.31
CA THR A 129 -10.26 -3.01 17.72
C THR A 129 -9.61 -1.95 16.84
N ASP A 130 -8.70 -1.15 17.41
CA ASP A 130 -7.86 -0.15 16.75
C ASP A 130 -8.66 0.78 15.83
N ASP A 131 -8.41 0.75 14.51
CA ASP A 131 -9.04 1.62 13.52
C ASP A 131 -10.38 1.06 13.00
N GLU A 132 -10.83 -0.08 13.54
CA GLU A 132 -12.04 -0.80 13.17
C GLU A 132 -12.08 -1.27 11.70
N ILE A 133 -10.92 -1.35 11.03
CA ILE A 133 -10.81 -1.69 9.59
C ILE A 133 -11.45 -3.05 9.30
N THR A 134 -11.07 -4.07 10.07
CA THR A 134 -11.58 -5.44 9.92
C THR A 134 -13.07 -5.53 10.23
N LYS A 135 -13.57 -4.77 11.21
CA LYS A 135 -15.01 -4.72 11.53
C LYS A 135 -15.82 -4.25 10.31
N TYR A 136 -15.38 -3.20 9.62
CA TYR A 136 -16.07 -2.72 8.41
C TYR A 136 -15.83 -3.63 7.20
N ALA A 137 -14.61 -4.15 7.04
CA ALA A 137 -14.26 -5.07 5.96
C ALA A 137 -15.14 -6.33 5.96
N ASN A 138 -15.43 -6.90 7.15
CA ASN A 138 -16.29 -8.07 7.31
C ASN A 138 -17.67 -7.91 6.66
N GLY A 139 -18.26 -6.71 6.72
CA GLY A 139 -19.55 -6.43 6.05
C GLY A 139 -19.38 -6.04 4.58
N ASN A 140 -18.30 -5.34 4.23
CA ASN A 140 -18.10 -4.84 2.87
C ASN A 140 -17.76 -5.95 1.86
N ILE A 141 -17.08 -7.02 2.27
CA ILE A 141 -16.71 -8.13 1.38
C ILE A 141 -17.93 -8.77 0.70
N PHE A 142 -19.07 -8.88 1.40
CA PHE A 142 -20.28 -9.46 0.82
C PHE A 142 -20.81 -8.66 -0.37
N LYS A 143 -20.54 -7.35 -0.45
CA LYS A 143 -20.96 -6.48 -1.56
C LYS A 143 -20.19 -6.78 -2.86
N SER A 144 -18.98 -7.32 -2.75
CA SER A 144 -18.16 -7.71 -3.90
C SER A 144 -18.51 -9.07 -4.51
N ILE A 145 -19.40 -9.84 -3.86
CA ILE A 145 -19.84 -11.16 -4.33
C ILE A 145 -21.24 -11.00 -4.93
N LEU A 146 -21.36 -11.30 -6.22
CA LEU A 146 -22.62 -11.20 -6.96
C LEU A 146 -23.29 -12.57 -7.06
N LEU A 147 -24.61 -12.58 -6.98
CA LEU A 147 -25.43 -13.78 -7.15
C LEU A 147 -25.69 -14.04 -8.64
N ARG A 148 -25.78 -15.32 -9.03
CA ARG A 148 -26.00 -15.76 -10.42
C ARG A 148 -27.35 -16.47 -10.51
N PRO A 149 -28.45 -15.74 -10.77
CA PRO A 149 -29.79 -16.33 -10.78
C PRO A 149 -30.00 -17.28 -11.97
N ARG A 150 -30.85 -18.29 -11.76
CA ARG A 150 -31.34 -19.20 -12.80
C ARG A 150 -32.84 -18.99 -12.98
N VAL A 151 -33.25 -18.81 -14.23
CA VAL A 151 -34.66 -18.61 -14.61
C VAL A 151 -35.30 -19.93 -15.06
N PHE A 152 -36.63 -19.99 -15.06
CA PHE A 152 -37.42 -21.19 -15.37
C PHE A 152 -37.13 -22.40 -14.46
N VAL A 153 -36.98 -22.16 -13.15
CA VAL A 153 -36.89 -23.20 -12.11
C VAL A 153 -38.08 -23.05 -11.16
N ASP A 154 -38.76 -24.13 -10.83
CA ASP A 154 -39.84 -24.11 -9.84
C ASP A 154 -39.25 -24.02 -8.42
N CYS A 155 -39.52 -22.89 -7.76
CA CYS A 155 -39.11 -22.62 -6.38
C CYS A 155 -40.28 -22.02 -5.59
N THR A 156 -41.50 -22.43 -5.93
CA THR A 156 -42.70 -22.06 -5.16
C THR A 156 -42.55 -22.48 -3.69
N ASP A 157 -42.17 -23.73 -3.48
CA ASP A 157 -41.72 -24.25 -2.19
C ASP A 157 -40.24 -23.91 -1.96
N CYS A 158 -39.93 -23.31 -0.80
CA CYS A 158 -38.55 -23.00 -0.41
C CYS A 158 -38.36 -23.24 1.09
N SER A 159 -37.39 -24.08 1.44
CA SER A 159 -37.05 -24.43 2.82
C SER A 159 -35.67 -23.92 3.21
N LEU A 160 -35.62 -23.23 4.34
CA LEU A 160 -34.40 -22.78 5.00
C LEU A 160 -33.86 -23.80 6.02
N SER A 161 -34.61 -24.85 6.32
CA SER A 161 -34.21 -25.82 7.34
C SER A 161 -32.98 -26.61 6.89
N THR A 162 -32.04 -26.81 7.82
CA THR A 162 -30.78 -27.51 7.57
C THR A 162 -30.28 -28.16 8.86
N THR A 163 -29.07 -28.73 8.82
CA THR A 163 -28.35 -29.22 9.99
C THR A 163 -27.13 -28.35 10.28
N ILE A 164 -26.89 -28.06 11.55
CA ILE A 164 -25.63 -27.47 12.05
C ILE A 164 -25.05 -28.38 13.12
N MET A 165 -23.82 -28.83 12.94
CA MET A 165 -23.13 -29.80 13.80
C MET A 165 -23.98 -31.05 14.03
N GLY A 166 -24.62 -31.55 12.97
CA GLY A 166 -25.56 -32.69 13.02
C GLY A 166 -26.90 -32.44 13.71
N ASN A 167 -27.19 -31.23 14.20
CA ASN A 167 -28.46 -30.90 14.86
C ASN A 167 -29.41 -30.19 13.89
N GLN A 168 -30.69 -30.56 13.89
CA GLN A 168 -31.68 -29.97 12.99
C GLN A 168 -32.06 -28.56 13.44
N VAL A 169 -31.97 -27.60 12.53
CA VAL A 169 -32.31 -26.19 12.75
C VAL A 169 -33.33 -25.70 11.71
N GLY A 170 -34.17 -24.75 12.11
CA GLY A 170 -35.18 -24.15 11.22
C GLY A 170 -34.58 -23.15 10.24
N LEU A 171 -33.44 -22.53 10.58
CA LEU A 171 -32.72 -21.57 9.75
C LEU A 171 -31.23 -21.93 9.66
N PRO A 172 -30.54 -21.58 8.56
CA PRO A 172 -29.09 -21.78 8.42
C PRO A 172 -28.31 -20.64 9.10
N ILE A 173 -28.87 -20.12 10.20
CA ILE A 173 -28.39 -18.97 10.97
C ILE A 173 -28.19 -19.45 12.40
N PHE A 174 -27.14 -18.97 13.06
CA PHE A 174 -26.92 -19.17 14.49
C PHE A 174 -26.61 -17.84 15.19
N ILE A 175 -26.88 -17.77 16.49
CA ILE A 175 -26.43 -16.65 17.32
C ILE A 175 -25.01 -16.94 17.80
N ALA A 176 -24.07 -16.12 17.34
CA ALA A 176 -22.67 -16.19 17.72
C ALA A 176 -22.50 -15.76 19.20
N PRO A 177 -21.49 -16.27 19.92
CA PRO A 177 -21.35 -15.98 21.33
C PRO A 177 -21.04 -14.51 21.55
N ALA A 178 -21.94 -13.83 22.26
CA ALA A 178 -21.80 -12.44 22.65
C ALA A 178 -22.13 -12.31 24.14
N ALA A 179 -21.19 -11.78 24.90
CA ALA A 179 -21.29 -11.60 26.33
C ALA A 179 -22.10 -10.34 26.70
N MET A 180 -22.50 -10.26 27.97
CA MET A 180 -23.07 -9.06 28.58
C MET A 180 -24.37 -8.59 27.93
N ALA A 181 -25.29 -9.48 27.54
CA ALA A 181 -26.54 -9.11 26.87
C ALA A 181 -27.47 -8.25 27.75
N LYS A 182 -27.33 -8.28 29.09
CA LYS A 182 -28.07 -7.40 30.01
C LYS A 182 -27.81 -5.90 29.76
N LEU A 183 -26.68 -5.54 29.16
CA LEU A 183 -26.42 -4.14 28.75
C LEU A 183 -27.37 -3.66 27.63
N ALA A 184 -27.96 -4.57 26.85
CA ALA A 184 -28.96 -4.26 25.84
C ALA A 184 -30.38 -4.24 26.43
N HIS A 185 -30.72 -5.23 27.25
CA HIS A 185 -32.07 -5.40 27.81
C HIS A 185 -32.02 -6.28 29.07
N PRO A 186 -32.86 -6.05 30.10
CA PRO A 186 -32.86 -6.84 31.34
C PRO A 186 -32.99 -8.36 31.16
N LEU A 187 -33.67 -8.80 30.09
CA LEU A 187 -33.79 -10.23 29.74
C LEU A 187 -32.45 -10.90 29.42
N GLY A 188 -31.42 -10.13 29.04
CA GLY A 188 -30.11 -10.66 28.69
C GLY A 188 -30.15 -11.78 27.64
N GLU A 189 -29.31 -12.79 27.84
CA GLU A 189 -29.18 -13.93 26.93
C GLU A 189 -30.42 -14.84 26.90
N MET A 190 -31.31 -14.78 27.91
CA MET A 190 -32.58 -15.53 27.92
C MET A 190 -33.54 -15.01 26.85
N GLY A 191 -33.60 -13.69 26.62
CA GLY A 191 -34.43 -13.11 25.56
C GLY A 191 -33.96 -13.55 24.16
N ILE A 192 -32.67 -13.80 23.99
CA ILE A 192 -32.11 -14.38 22.77
C ILE A 192 -32.53 -15.85 22.65
N ALA A 193 -32.44 -16.63 23.73
CA ALA A 193 -32.81 -18.04 23.73
C ALA A 193 -34.29 -18.27 23.42
N ALA A 194 -35.18 -17.49 24.02
CA ALA A 194 -36.61 -17.56 23.77
C ALA A 194 -36.94 -17.25 22.29
N ALA A 195 -36.29 -16.24 21.71
CA ALA A 195 -36.42 -15.92 20.29
C ALA A 195 -35.89 -17.04 19.38
N CYS A 196 -34.76 -17.66 19.73
CA CYS A 196 -34.21 -18.80 19.01
C CYS A 196 -35.13 -20.02 19.05
N SER A 197 -35.83 -20.25 20.16
CA SER A 197 -36.78 -21.35 20.34
C SER A 197 -37.90 -21.30 19.29
N ARG A 198 -38.42 -20.09 19.01
CA ARG A 198 -39.54 -19.86 18.08
C ARG A 198 -39.26 -20.25 16.63
N LEU A 199 -37.98 -20.29 16.23
CA LEU A 199 -37.54 -20.62 14.87
C LEU A 199 -36.59 -21.83 14.83
N ASN A 200 -36.43 -22.54 15.95
CA ASN A 200 -35.45 -23.61 16.14
C ASN A 200 -34.05 -23.22 15.61
N VAL A 201 -33.49 -22.15 16.20
CA VAL A 201 -32.18 -21.58 15.83
C VAL A 201 -31.12 -22.00 16.85
N LEU A 202 -29.89 -22.21 16.38
CA LEU A 202 -28.75 -22.47 17.25
C LEU A 202 -28.31 -21.19 17.98
N GLN A 203 -28.15 -21.25 19.31
CA GLN A 203 -27.47 -20.23 20.10
C GLN A 203 -26.17 -20.79 20.69
N ILE A 204 -25.06 -20.11 20.42
CA ILE A 204 -23.79 -20.37 21.09
C ILE A 204 -23.70 -19.44 22.30
N ILE A 205 -23.77 -20.01 23.49
CA ILE A 205 -23.75 -19.26 24.76
C ILE A 205 -22.31 -18.87 25.09
N SER A 206 -22.08 -17.59 25.39
CA SER A 206 -20.75 -17.12 25.80
C SER A 206 -20.40 -17.62 27.20
N LYS A 207 -19.13 -17.97 27.48
CA LYS A 207 -18.66 -18.18 28.86
C LYS A 207 -18.93 -16.95 29.74
N ASN A 208 -18.84 -15.75 29.17
CA ASN A 208 -19.03 -14.49 29.89
C ASN A 208 -20.47 -13.95 29.75
N ALA A 209 -21.46 -14.84 29.62
CA ALA A 209 -22.86 -14.45 29.60
C ALA A 209 -23.26 -13.73 30.90
N SER A 210 -24.18 -12.77 30.80
CA SER A 210 -24.72 -12.04 31.95
C SER A 210 -25.85 -12.76 32.71
N VAL A 211 -26.20 -13.96 32.24
CA VAL A 211 -27.21 -14.85 32.81
C VAL A 211 -26.65 -16.27 32.90
N SER A 212 -27.12 -17.06 33.88
CA SER A 212 -26.71 -18.45 34.08
C SER A 212 -27.04 -19.30 32.84
N VAL A 213 -26.21 -20.31 32.56
CA VAL A 213 -26.43 -21.21 31.41
C VAL A 213 -27.75 -21.98 31.57
N ALA A 214 -28.10 -22.36 32.81
CA ALA A 214 -29.32 -23.09 33.12
C ALA A 214 -30.59 -22.28 32.80
N ASP A 215 -30.60 -20.98 33.13
CA ASP A 215 -31.73 -20.11 32.84
C ASP A 215 -31.85 -19.82 31.34
N ILE A 216 -30.70 -19.66 30.64
CA ILE A 216 -30.68 -19.46 29.20
C ILE A 216 -31.30 -20.67 28.47
N VAL A 217 -30.88 -21.90 28.80
CA VAL A 217 -31.42 -23.09 28.14
C VAL A 217 -32.88 -23.35 28.50
N SER A 218 -33.31 -22.97 29.71
CA SER A 218 -34.69 -23.07 30.16
C SER A 218 -35.62 -22.07 29.46
N ALA A 219 -35.10 -20.89 29.12
CA ALA A 219 -35.86 -19.86 28.40
C ALA A 219 -36.12 -20.20 26.93
N GLY A 220 -35.33 -21.09 26.32
CA GLY A 220 -35.47 -21.49 24.91
C GLY A 220 -35.48 -23.01 24.71
N PRO A 221 -36.51 -23.74 25.18
CA PRO A 221 -36.51 -25.21 25.22
C PRO A 221 -36.40 -25.89 23.85
N ASP A 222 -36.86 -25.23 22.77
CA ASP A 222 -36.80 -25.76 21.40
C ASP A 222 -35.58 -25.27 20.60
N ALA A 223 -34.74 -24.43 21.21
CA ALA A 223 -33.50 -23.97 20.58
C ALA A 223 -32.39 -25.03 20.69
N VAL A 224 -31.45 -25.00 19.75
CA VAL A 224 -30.22 -25.79 19.86
C VAL A 224 -29.18 -24.95 20.60
N PHE A 225 -28.47 -25.53 21.56
CA PHE A 225 -27.44 -24.80 22.31
C PHE A 225 -26.05 -25.40 22.13
N ALA A 226 -25.07 -24.51 22.07
CA ALA A 226 -23.65 -24.83 22.21
C ALA A 226 -23.02 -23.86 23.21
N TRP A 227 -21.84 -24.21 23.72
CA TRP A 227 -21.18 -23.39 24.74
C TRP A 227 -19.79 -22.96 24.31
N GLN A 228 -19.51 -21.67 24.42
CA GLN A 228 -18.23 -21.07 24.11
C GLN A 228 -17.25 -21.21 25.27
N LEU A 229 -16.10 -21.83 25.00
CA LEU A 229 -15.00 -22.01 25.95
C LEU A 229 -13.90 -20.96 25.73
N TYR A 230 -13.50 -20.31 26.84
CA TYR A 230 -12.20 -19.68 27.02
C TYR A 230 -11.37 -20.51 27.98
N VAL A 231 -10.15 -20.91 27.60
CA VAL A 231 -9.25 -21.59 28.54
C VAL A 231 -8.61 -20.53 29.43
N LEU A 232 -8.75 -20.68 30.74
CA LEU A 232 -8.19 -19.74 31.71
C LEU A 232 -6.73 -20.08 32.02
N LYS A 233 -5.99 -19.11 32.59
CA LYS A 233 -4.66 -19.34 33.19
C LYS A 233 -4.70 -20.45 34.25
N ASP A 234 -5.75 -20.43 35.06
CA ASP A 234 -6.06 -21.54 35.97
C ASP A 234 -6.81 -22.64 35.22
N ILE A 235 -6.04 -23.64 34.79
CA ILE A 235 -6.56 -24.81 34.08
C ILE A 235 -7.58 -25.58 34.93
N LYS A 236 -7.40 -25.66 36.26
CA LYS A 236 -8.35 -26.39 37.12
C LYS A 236 -9.70 -25.68 37.22
N ALA A 237 -9.71 -24.35 37.20
CA ALA A 237 -10.96 -23.59 37.10
C ALA A 237 -11.69 -23.93 35.78
N THR A 238 -10.95 -24.01 34.66
CA THR A 238 -11.55 -24.40 33.37
C THR A 238 -12.10 -25.83 33.39
N GLU A 239 -11.41 -26.77 34.02
CA GLU A 239 -11.86 -28.17 34.15
C GLU A 239 -13.17 -28.27 34.98
N ARG A 240 -13.30 -27.50 36.07
CA ARG A 240 -14.54 -27.42 36.87
C ARG A 240 -15.70 -26.88 36.04
N THR A 241 -15.49 -25.80 35.30
CA THR A 241 -16.52 -25.21 34.44
C THR A 241 -16.92 -26.17 33.31
N LEU A 242 -15.97 -26.89 32.70
CA LEU A 242 -16.27 -27.92 31.70
C LEU A 242 -17.13 -29.06 32.26
N ALA A 243 -16.84 -29.52 33.49
CA ALA A 243 -17.64 -30.55 34.15
C ALA A 243 -19.08 -30.08 34.42
N GLN A 244 -19.28 -28.82 34.82
CA GLN A 244 -20.62 -28.24 34.99
C GLN A 244 -21.38 -28.17 33.68
N ILE A 245 -20.76 -27.67 32.60
CA ILE A 245 -21.39 -27.53 31.28
C ILE A 245 -21.76 -28.90 30.70
N LYS A 246 -20.91 -29.92 30.90
CA LYS A 246 -21.21 -31.30 30.51
C LYS A 246 -22.47 -31.85 31.20
N GLY A 247 -22.79 -31.36 32.40
CA GLY A 247 -24.00 -31.73 33.13
C GLY A 247 -25.31 -31.21 32.50
N ILE A 248 -25.24 -30.32 31.51
CA ILE A 248 -26.41 -29.70 30.87
C ILE A 248 -26.69 -30.37 29.52
N PRO A 249 -27.68 -31.30 29.42
CA PRO A 249 -27.90 -32.14 28.23
C PRO A 249 -28.36 -31.36 26.98
N GLN A 250 -28.82 -30.13 27.17
CA GLN A 250 -29.21 -29.21 26.10
C GLN A 250 -27.99 -28.70 25.31
N ILE A 251 -26.80 -28.63 25.94
CA ILE A 251 -25.56 -28.21 25.28
C ILE A 251 -25.05 -29.35 24.39
N LYS A 252 -24.98 -29.12 23.08
CA LYS A 252 -24.66 -30.15 22.08
C LYS A 252 -23.19 -30.22 21.70
N PHE A 253 -22.44 -29.14 21.82
CA PHE A 253 -21.01 -29.10 21.49
C PHE A 253 -20.30 -27.92 22.16
N ILE A 254 -18.96 -28.02 22.23
CA ILE A 254 -18.07 -27.01 22.82
C ILE A 254 -17.41 -26.20 21.71
N VAL A 255 -17.39 -24.88 21.86
CA VAL A 255 -16.80 -23.93 20.91
C VAL A 255 -15.56 -23.29 21.55
N LEU A 256 -14.38 -23.85 21.27
CA LEU A 256 -13.10 -23.33 21.78
C LEU A 256 -12.72 -22.06 21.02
N THR A 257 -12.64 -20.93 21.73
CA THR A 257 -12.27 -19.64 21.13
C THR A 257 -10.76 -19.43 21.13
N LEU A 258 -10.19 -19.20 19.95
CA LEU A 258 -8.74 -19.10 19.71
C LEU A 258 -8.28 -17.71 19.22
N ASP A 259 -9.21 -16.87 18.75
CA ASP A 259 -8.91 -15.56 18.14
C ASP A 259 -8.63 -14.44 19.16
N ALA A 260 -8.72 -14.70 20.46
CA ALA A 260 -8.51 -13.70 21.51
C ALA A 260 -7.54 -14.18 22.61
N PRO A 261 -6.29 -14.56 22.30
CA PRO A 261 -5.26 -14.86 23.32
C PRO A 261 -4.78 -13.60 24.05
N PHE A 262 -4.95 -12.45 23.40
CA PHE A 262 -4.77 -11.12 23.97
C PHE A 262 -6.04 -10.31 23.69
N PRO A 263 -6.41 -9.41 24.61
CA PRO A 263 -7.56 -8.52 24.41
C PRO A 263 -7.27 -7.54 23.26
N GLY A 264 -8.23 -7.37 22.35
CA GLY A 264 -8.17 -6.31 21.34
C GLY A 264 -8.34 -4.92 21.96
N LYS A 265 -7.59 -3.93 21.44
CA LYS A 265 -7.62 -2.54 21.91
C LYS A 265 -8.86 -1.81 21.37
N ARG A 266 -9.95 -1.84 22.13
CA ARG A 266 -11.23 -1.22 21.73
C ARG A 266 -11.32 0.22 22.22
N GLU A 267 -10.84 1.16 21.42
CA GLU A 267 -10.61 2.55 21.86
C GLU A 267 -11.87 3.26 22.35
N ALA A 268 -13.05 2.98 21.79
CA ALA A 268 -14.31 3.58 22.27
C ALA A 268 -14.65 3.14 23.71
N ASP A 269 -14.39 1.86 24.03
CA ASP A 269 -14.58 1.31 25.37
C ASP A 269 -13.49 1.78 26.34
N GLU A 270 -12.25 1.90 25.88
CA GLU A 270 -11.16 2.50 26.67
C GLU A 270 -11.41 3.99 26.96
N ARG A 271 -11.89 4.77 25.98
CA ARG A 271 -12.28 6.17 26.18
C ARG A 271 -13.43 6.31 27.17
N TYR A 272 -14.42 5.43 27.11
CA TYR A 272 -15.51 5.41 28.08
C TYR A 272 -15.00 5.08 29.49
N LYS A 273 -14.20 4.02 29.62
CA LYS A 273 -13.57 3.62 30.89
C LYS A 273 -12.61 4.69 31.44
N ALA A 274 -11.85 5.37 30.59
CA ALA A 274 -10.98 6.49 30.99
C ALA A 274 -11.79 7.71 31.44
N GLY A 275 -12.97 7.94 30.86
CA GLY A 275 -13.95 8.92 31.33
C GLY A 275 -14.58 8.56 32.67
N GLU A 276 -14.73 7.27 32.98
CA GLU A 276 -15.18 6.78 34.29
C GLU A 276 -14.05 6.71 35.35
N VAL A 277 -12.79 6.55 34.92
CA VAL A 277 -11.65 6.25 35.79
C VAL A 277 -10.49 7.21 35.50
N ALA A 278 -10.52 8.38 36.14
CA ALA A 278 -9.35 9.27 36.30
C ALA A 278 -8.28 8.67 37.25
N GLY A 279 -7.95 7.38 37.12
CA GLY A 279 -7.26 6.61 38.16
C GLY A 279 -6.39 5.43 37.70
N GLY A 280 -5.93 5.39 36.44
CA GLY A 280 -4.73 4.64 36.04
C GLY A 280 -4.65 3.15 36.43
N GLY A 281 -5.62 2.34 36.02
CA GLY A 281 -5.53 0.87 36.09
C GLY A 281 -5.11 0.25 34.75
N PRO A 282 -4.30 -0.83 34.72
CA PRO A 282 -3.93 -1.52 33.48
C PRO A 282 -5.16 -2.10 32.76
N ALA A 283 -5.08 -2.21 31.43
CA ALA A 283 -6.15 -2.72 30.59
C ALA A 283 -6.56 -4.15 30.98
N GLN A 284 -7.86 -4.41 30.85
CA GLN A 284 -8.55 -5.69 31.06
C GLN A 284 -7.75 -6.91 30.54
N VAL A 285 -7.54 -7.94 31.36
CA VAL A 285 -7.06 -9.26 30.90
C VAL A 285 -8.28 -10.14 30.61
N TRP A 286 -8.81 -10.04 29.38
CA TRP A 286 -9.91 -10.90 28.90
C TRP A 286 -9.40 -11.63 27.66
N GLY A 287 -9.54 -12.94 27.62
CA GLY A 287 -9.04 -13.75 26.52
C GLY A 287 -8.84 -15.21 26.90
N THR A 288 -8.59 -16.05 25.90
CA THR A 288 -8.14 -17.42 26.09
C THR A 288 -6.67 -17.41 26.53
N GLU A 289 -6.19 -18.46 27.17
CA GLU A 289 -4.78 -18.58 27.55
C GLU A 289 -3.87 -18.39 26.31
N SER A 290 -2.86 -17.55 26.45
CA SER A 290 -1.91 -17.24 25.38
C SER A 290 -1.00 -18.42 24.99
N ALA A 291 -0.80 -19.38 25.89
CA ALA A 291 0.08 -20.53 25.71
C ALA A 291 -0.59 -21.76 25.06
N LEU A 292 -1.80 -21.62 24.51
CA LEU A 292 -2.50 -22.71 23.83
C LEU A 292 -1.77 -23.10 22.53
N THR A 293 -1.58 -24.41 22.35
CA THR A 293 -1.02 -24.99 21.11
C THR A 293 -1.86 -26.19 20.67
N TRP A 294 -1.94 -26.44 19.36
CA TRP A 294 -2.79 -27.48 18.76
C TRP A 294 -2.76 -28.82 19.50
N ARG A 295 -1.59 -29.46 19.56
CA ARG A 295 -1.46 -30.81 20.16
C ARG A 295 -1.76 -30.80 21.66
N LYS A 296 -1.12 -29.92 22.44
CA LYS A 296 -1.28 -29.88 23.90
C LYS A 296 -2.74 -29.62 24.28
N THR A 297 -3.35 -28.62 23.65
CA THR A 297 -4.70 -28.15 24.00
C THR A 297 -5.75 -29.16 23.60
N LEU A 298 -5.69 -29.71 22.38
CA LEU A 298 -6.70 -30.66 21.92
C LEU A 298 -6.58 -32.02 22.61
N THR A 299 -5.36 -32.47 22.93
CA THR A 299 -5.17 -33.68 23.75
C THR A 299 -5.75 -33.50 25.14
N TRP A 300 -5.52 -32.36 25.80
CA TRP A 300 -6.10 -32.07 27.11
C TRP A 300 -7.63 -31.93 27.03
N LEU A 301 -8.16 -31.12 26.12
CA LEU A 301 -9.60 -30.87 26.03
C LEU A 301 -10.39 -32.14 25.72
N SER A 302 -9.86 -33.01 24.85
CA SER A 302 -10.47 -34.31 24.54
C SER A 302 -10.49 -35.26 25.74
N ALA A 303 -9.62 -35.06 26.74
CA ALA A 303 -9.65 -35.82 27.98
C ALA A 303 -10.70 -35.28 28.97
N GLN A 304 -11.11 -34.01 28.83
CA GLN A 304 -12.07 -33.36 29.72
C GLN A 304 -13.52 -33.50 29.25
N THR A 305 -13.76 -33.67 27.95
CA THR A 305 -15.12 -33.76 27.38
C THR A 305 -15.22 -34.74 26.21
N ASP A 306 -16.39 -35.35 26.09
CA ASP A 306 -16.83 -36.21 24.98
C ASP A 306 -17.74 -35.46 23.99
N LEU A 307 -18.11 -34.21 24.30
CA LEU A 307 -18.86 -33.37 23.39
C LEU A 307 -18.00 -33.01 22.16
N PRO A 308 -18.60 -32.87 20.96
CA PRO A 308 -17.91 -32.41 19.76
C PRO A 308 -17.19 -31.07 20.01
N ILE A 309 -15.96 -30.95 19.53
CA ILE A 309 -15.16 -29.72 19.63
C ILE A 309 -15.25 -28.95 18.31
N VAL A 310 -15.60 -27.67 18.43
CA VAL A 310 -15.61 -26.70 17.33
C VAL A 310 -14.58 -25.61 17.63
N LEU A 311 -13.70 -25.31 16.66
CA LEU A 311 -12.68 -24.27 16.84
C LEU A 311 -13.19 -22.94 16.29
N LYS A 312 -13.38 -21.95 17.14
CA LYS A 312 -13.78 -20.60 16.74
C LYS A 312 -12.58 -19.68 16.68
N GLY A 313 -12.51 -18.88 15.62
CA GLY A 313 -11.44 -17.90 15.43
C GLY A 313 -10.41 -18.32 14.40
N ILE A 314 -10.75 -19.28 13.54
CA ILE A 314 -9.92 -19.69 12.41
C ILE A 314 -9.91 -18.55 11.39
N GLN A 315 -8.73 -18.02 11.08
CA GLN A 315 -8.54 -16.83 10.26
C GLN A 315 -7.70 -17.11 9.00
N THR A 316 -7.28 -18.35 8.77
CA THR A 316 -6.50 -18.78 7.61
C THR A 316 -6.92 -20.17 7.15
N HIS A 317 -6.67 -20.49 5.88
CA HIS A 317 -6.98 -21.81 5.32
C HIS A 317 -6.00 -22.90 5.78
N GLU A 318 -4.78 -22.53 6.16
CA GLU A 318 -3.79 -23.42 6.77
C GLU A 318 -4.29 -23.94 8.11
N ASP A 319 -4.82 -23.06 8.97
CA ASP A 319 -5.37 -23.45 10.26
C ASP A 319 -6.66 -24.28 10.09
N ALA A 320 -7.47 -23.98 9.07
CA ALA A 320 -8.63 -24.80 8.72
C ALA A 320 -8.22 -26.22 8.28
N TYR A 321 -7.16 -26.34 7.48
CA TYR A 321 -6.60 -27.64 7.11
C TYR A 321 -5.95 -28.36 8.31
N MET A 322 -5.22 -27.64 9.15
CA MET A 322 -4.63 -28.21 10.37
C MET A 322 -5.70 -28.78 11.32
N ALA A 323 -6.88 -28.17 11.39
CA ALA A 323 -8.00 -28.69 12.17
C ALA A 323 -8.44 -30.09 11.73
N THR A 324 -8.35 -30.43 10.44
CA THR A 324 -8.74 -31.76 9.94
C THR A 324 -7.81 -32.87 10.43
N MET A 325 -6.59 -32.52 10.86
CA MET A 325 -5.60 -33.47 11.37
C MET A 325 -5.94 -33.99 12.78
N PHE A 326 -6.95 -33.43 13.45
CA PHE A 326 -7.33 -33.78 14.81
C PHE A 326 -8.74 -34.37 14.87
N PRO A 327 -8.89 -35.70 15.07
CA PRO A 327 -10.20 -36.37 15.02
C PRO A 327 -11.25 -35.85 16.01
N ALA A 328 -10.82 -35.22 17.10
CA ALA A 328 -11.71 -34.64 18.11
C ALA A 328 -12.39 -33.34 17.63
N VAL A 329 -11.82 -32.66 16.64
CA VAL A 329 -12.41 -31.47 16.02
C VAL A 329 -13.45 -31.91 15.01
N LYS A 330 -14.69 -31.41 15.14
CA LYS A 330 -15.82 -31.73 14.27
C LYS A 330 -16.30 -30.56 13.42
N GLY A 331 -15.88 -29.35 13.77
CA GLY A 331 -16.18 -28.16 13.00
C GLY A 331 -15.26 -27.00 13.31
N ILE A 332 -15.35 -25.97 12.47
CA ILE A 332 -14.62 -24.71 12.62
C ILE A 332 -15.58 -23.53 12.45
N ILE A 333 -15.32 -22.43 13.15
CA ILE A 333 -15.98 -21.15 12.92
C ILE A 333 -14.94 -20.16 12.40
N LEU A 334 -15.10 -19.79 11.13
CA LEU A 334 -14.34 -18.72 10.50
C LEU A 334 -14.79 -17.41 11.13
N SER A 335 -13.90 -16.77 11.88
CA SER A 335 -14.23 -15.60 12.70
C SER A 335 -12.95 -14.83 13.02
N ASN A 336 -13.04 -13.50 13.03
CA ASN A 336 -12.04 -12.60 13.60
C ASN A 336 -12.65 -11.84 14.80
N HIS A 337 -13.50 -12.53 15.55
CA HIS A 337 -14.22 -11.99 16.69
C HIS A 337 -15.13 -10.78 16.36
N GLY A 338 -15.62 -10.71 15.11
CA GLY A 338 -16.41 -9.56 14.62
C GLY A 338 -15.60 -8.26 14.54
N GLY A 339 -14.28 -8.36 14.28
CA GLY A 339 -13.34 -7.24 14.23
C GLY A 339 -12.98 -6.67 15.60
N ARG A 340 -12.98 -7.50 16.64
CA ARG A 340 -12.72 -7.11 18.05
C ARG A 340 -11.44 -7.73 18.64
N ALA A 341 -10.69 -8.45 17.82
CA ALA A 341 -9.42 -9.08 18.21
C ALA A 341 -8.25 -8.36 17.52
N LEU A 342 -7.79 -8.87 16.38
CA LEU A 342 -6.76 -8.26 15.54
C LEU A 342 -7.41 -7.38 14.47
N ASP A 343 -6.99 -6.10 14.37
CA ASP A 343 -7.39 -5.24 13.25
C ASP A 343 -6.47 -5.47 12.04
N THR A 344 -6.95 -5.14 10.84
CA THR A 344 -6.35 -5.48 9.53
C THR A 344 -6.28 -6.98 9.22
N ALA A 345 -6.93 -7.83 10.02
CA ALA A 345 -7.10 -9.25 9.75
C ALA A 345 -8.03 -9.51 8.55
N ASN A 346 -7.80 -10.63 7.85
CA ASN A 346 -8.68 -11.12 6.78
C ASN A 346 -10.13 -11.28 7.26
N THR A 347 -11.07 -11.06 6.35
CA THR A 347 -12.49 -11.30 6.62
C THR A 347 -12.78 -12.80 6.63
N PRO A 348 -13.72 -13.31 7.45
CA PRO A 348 -14.07 -14.72 7.46
C PRO A 348 -14.56 -15.23 6.09
N MET A 349 -15.14 -14.33 5.30
CA MET A 349 -15.56 -14.63 3.94
C MET A 349 -14.39 -14.85 2.97
N GLN A 350 -13.29 -14.10 3.13
CA GLN A 350 -12.05 -14.35 2.40
C GLN A 350 -11.44 -15.69 2.80
N VAL A 351 -11.44 -16.03 4.10
CA VAL A 351 -10.94 -17.33 4.57
C VAL A 351 -11.77 -18.48 3.99
N LEU A 352 -13.10 -18.32 3.91
CA LEU A 352 -13.98 -19.32 3.28
C LEU A 352 -13.63 -19.52 1.79
N LEU A 353 -13.29 -18.44 1.09
CA LEU A 353 -12.82 -18.49 -0.29
C LEU A 353 -11.45 -19.17 -0.41
N GLU A 354 -10.52 -18.87 0.49
CA GLU A 354 -9.20 -19.52 0.55
C GLU A 354 -9.32 -21.01 0.80
N ILE A 355 -10.13 -21.45 1.77
CA ILE A 355 -10.37 -22.88 2.05
C ILE A 355 -10.88 -23.57 0.78
N ARG A 356 -11.83 -22.95 0.09
CA ARG A 356 -12.38 -23.53 -1.14
C ARG A 356 -11.37 -23.62 -2.27
N LYS A 357 -10.42 -22.68 -2.33
CA LYS A 357 -9.36 -22.67 -3.35
C LYS A 357 -8.23 -23.64 -3.01
N PHE A 358 -7.73 -23.63 -1.79
CA PHE A 358 -6.47 -24.25 -1.40
C PHE A 358 -6.62 -25.57 -0.64
N CYS A 359 -7.71 -25.76 0.12
CA CYS A 359 -7.95 -26.98 0.89
C CYS A 359 -9.43 -27.42 0.90
N PRO A 360 -10.07 -27.64 -0.27
CA PRO A 360 -11.50 -27.96 -0.36
C PRO A 360 -11.89 -29.24 0.40
N GLN A 361 -10.95 -30.16 0.65
CA GLN A 361 -11.14 -31.35 1.48
C GLN A 361 -11.60 -31.04 2.92
N VAL A 362 -11.41 -29.81 3.41
CA VAL A 362 -11.94 -29.38 4.72
C VAL A 362 -13.46 -29.54 4.77
N PHE A 363 -14.18 -29.20 3.70
CA PHE A 363 -15.64 -29.31 3.63
C PHE A 363 -16.17 -30.75 3.67
N GLU A 364 -15.30 -31.74 3.42
CA GLU A 364 -15.66 -33.16 3.47
C GLU A 364 -15.47 -33.75 4.88
N GLN A 365 -14.63 -33.12 5.72
CA GLN A 365 -14.21 -33.65 7.01
C GLN A 365 -14.77 -32.88 8.21
N LEU A 366 -15.01 -31.57 8.04
CA LEU A 366 -15.44 -30.66 9.10
C LEU A 366 -16.66 -29.86 8.63
N GLU A 367 -17.58 -29.59 9.56
CA GLU A 367 -18.58 -28.55 9.32
C GLU A 367 -17.95 -27.16 9.45
N VAL A 368 -18.22 -26.27 8.49
CA VAL A 368 -17.65 -24.93 8.42
C VAL A 368 -18.73 -23.90 8.72
N LEU A 369 -18.63 -23.23 9.86
CA LEU A 369 -19.47 -22.10 10.24
C LEU A 369 -18.72 -20.80 10.00
N ILE A 370 -19.45 -19.70 9.84
CA ILE A 370 -18.87 -18.38 9.58
C ILE A 370 -19.65 -17.30 10.34
N ASP A 371 -18.96 -16.32 10.92
CA ASP A 371 -19.59 -15.12 11.48
C ASP A 371 -18.89 -13.83 10.99
N GLY A 372 -19.44 -12.67 11.37
CA GLY A 372 -18.84 -11.36 11.12
C GLY A 372 -19.46 -10.60 9.94
N GLY A 373 -20.05 -9.42 10.23
CA GLY A 373 -20.47 -8.46 9.22
C GLY A 373 -21.77 -8.75 8.47
N ILE A 374 -22.43 -9.88 8.72
CA ILE A 374 -23.69 -10.29 8.08
C ILE A 374 -24.85 -9.36 8.47
N LYS A 375 -25.54 -8.78 7.46
CA LYS A 375 -26.68 -7.87 7.67
C LYS A 375 -27.85 -8.10 6.72
N ARG A 376 -27.69 -8.93 5.68
CA ARG A 376 -28.74 -9.27 4.72
C ARG A 376 -28.89 -10.78 4.52
N GLY A 377 -30.09 -11.22 4.15
CA GLY A 377 -30.35 -12.61 3.76
C GLY A 377 -29.53 -13.03 2.53
N THR A 378 -29.18 -12.10 1.65
CA THR A 378 -28.24 -12.39 0.55
C THR A 378 -26.82 -12.69 1.03
N ASP A 379 -26.37 -12.12 2.16
CA ASP A 379 -25.08 -12.43 2.76
C ASP A 379 -25.07 -13.87 3.27
N VAL A 380 -26.17 -14.29 3.92
CA VAL A 380 -26.41 -15.66 4.37
C VAL A 380 -26.33 -16.63 3.19
N VAL A 381 -27.10 -16.37 2.12
CA VAL A 381 -27.11 -17.22 0.92
C VAL A 381 -25.74 -17.32 0.24
N LYS A 382 -24.97 -16.24 0.18
CA LYS A 382 -23.61 -16.24 -0.39
C LYS A 382 -22.66 -17.15 0.39
N ALA A 383 -22.67 -17.06 1.72
CA ALA A 383 -21.83 -17.91 2.57
C ALA A 383 -22.21 -19.40 2.44
N LEU A 384 -23.50 -19.71 2.44
CA LEU A 384 -23.99 -21.08 2.29
C LEU A 384 -23.65 -21.67 0.92
N ALA A 385 -23.84 -20.91 -0.16
CA ALA A 385 -23.42 -21.33 -1.50
C ALA A 385 -21.90 -21.59 -1.59
N LEU A 386 -21.12 -20.89 -0.75
CA LEU A 386 -19.68 -21.06 -0.65
C LEU A 386 -19.24 -22.30 0.13
N GLY A 387 -20.15 -23.00 0.79
CA GLY A 387 -19.89 -24.24 1.51
C GLY A 387 -19.99 -24.10 3.03
N ALA A 388 -20.37 -22.95 3.55
CA ALA A 388 -20.66 -22.84 4.98
C ALA A 388 -21.93 -23.64 5.35
N ASN A 389 -21.91 -24.31 6.50
CA ASN A 389 -23.04 -25.04 7.08
C ASN A 389 -24.02 -24.11 7.82
N GLY A 390 -23.53 -22.95 8.29
CA GLY A 390 -24.35 -21.97 9.02
C GLY A 390 -23.65 -20.62 9.19
N VAL A 391 -24.45 -19.58 9.36
CA VAL A 391 -23.99 -18.17 9.38
C VAL A 391 -24.35 -17.50 10.71
N GLY A 392 -23.37 -16.86 11.34
CA GLY A 392 -23.43 -16.38 12.73
C GLY A 392 -23.78 -14.91 12.87
N LEU A 393 -24.68 -14.59 13.80
CA LEU A 393 -25.07 -13.22 14.17
C LEU A 393 -24.62 -12.90 15.59
N GLY A 394 -23.80 -11.87 15.76
CA GLY A 394 -23.43 -11.33 17.08
C GLY A 394 -24.20 -10.05 17.38
N ARG A 395 -23.69 -8.92 16.87
CA ARG A 395 -24.26 -7.58 17.12
C ARG A 395 -25.73 -7.46 16.72
N ALA A 396 -26.15 -8.08 15.63
CA ALA A 396 -27.54 -8.00 15.17
C ALA A 396 -28.54 -8.54 16.23
N ALA A 397 -28.19 -9.62 16.93
CA ALA A 397 -29.02 -10.16 18.01
C ALA A 397 -29.07 -9.20 19.20
N LEU A 398 -27.92 -8.63 19.60
CA LEU A 398 -27.86 -7.64 20.68
C LEU A 398 -28.64 -6.35 20.36
N TYR A 399 -28.61 -5.91 19.10
CA TYR A 399 -29.38 -4.75 18.64
C TYR A 399 -30.88 -5.05 18.61
N GLY A 400 -31.28 -6.23 18.13
CA GLY A 400 -32.67 -6.69 18.22
C GLY A 400 -33.16 -6.71 19.67
N LEU A 401 -32.34 -7.25 20.57
CA LEU A 401 -32.62 -7.30 22.01
C LEU A 401 -32.80 -5.90 22.61
N ALA A 402 -31.95 -4.93 22.23
CA ALA A 402 -32.06 -3.54 22.69
C ALA A 402 -33.31 -2.80 22.17
N VAL A 403 -33.82 -3.17 20.99
CA VAL A 403 -34.98 -2.51 20.37
C VAL A 403 -36.30 -3.11 20.86
N GLY A 404 -36.39 -4.44 20.98
CA GLY A 404 -37.67 -5.11 21.23
C GLY A 404 -37.61 -6.27 22.21
N GLY A 405 -36.53 -6.42 22.99
CA GLY A 405 -36.36 -7.60 23.83
C GLY A 405 -36.34 -8.88 22.97
N GLU A 406 -37.03 -9.92 23.44
CA GLU A 406 -37.21 -11.17 22.67
C GLU A 406 -37.77 -10.93 21.27
N ASP A 407 -38.85 -10.15 21.15
CA ASP A 407 -39.53 -9.91 19.88
C ASP A 407 -38.64 -9.18 18.87
N GLY A 408 -37.74 -8.32 19.35
CA GLY A 408 -36.76 -7.65 18.49
C GLY A 408 -35.69 -8.60 17.94
N VAL A 409 -35.25 -9.59 18.74
CA VAL A 409 -34.36 -10.67 18.27
C VAL A 409 -35.09 -11.55 17.27
N TYR A 410 -36.31 -11.98 17.58
CA TYR A 410 -37.16 -12.76 16.68
C TYR A 410 -37.37 -12.02 15.35
N ARG A 411 -37.67 -10.71 15.40
CA ARG A 411 -37.84 -9.89 14.20
C ARG A 411 -36.57 -9.83 13.36
N SER A 412 -35.40 -9.74 13.99
CA SER A 412 -34.11 -9.75 13.28
C SER A 412 -33.87 -11.07 12.55
N LEU A 413 -34.19 -12.20 13.19
CA LEU A 413 -34.12 -13.52 12.57
C LEU A 413 -35.13 -13.67 11.43
N GLN A 414 -36.37 -13.18 11.63
CA GLN A 414 -37.42 -13.21 10.62
C GLN A 414 -37.05 -12.40 9.36
N ILE A 415 -36.53 -11.18 9.52
CA ILE A 415 -36.06 -10.35 8.39
C ILE A 415 -35.04 -11.10 7.55
N LEU A 416 -34.03 -11.71 8.20
CA LEU A 416 -32.98 -12.45 7.49
C LEU A 416 -33.50 -13.74 6.85
N ALA A 417 -34.46 -14.42 7.50
CA ALA A 417 -35.12 -15.59 6.94
C ALA A 417 -35.91 -15.22 5.67
N ASP A 418 -36.75 -14.18 5.73
CA ASP A 418 -37.56 -13.74 4.60
C ASP A 418 -36.68 -13.28 3.43
N GLU A 419 -35.63 -12.50 3.71
CA GLU A 419 -34.65 -12.08 2.70
C GLU A 419 -33.89 -13.27 2.09
N ALA A 420 -33.46 -14.24 2.91
CA ALA A 420 -32.72 -15.42 2.44
C ALA A 420 -33.60 -16.34 1.58
N ALA A 421 -34.84 -16.61 2.02
CA ALA A 421 -35.79 -17.41 1.25
C ALA A 421 -36.14 -16.72 -0.08
N THR A 422 -36.34 -15.40 -0.07
CA THR A 422 -36.55 -14.62 -1.30
C THR A 422 -35.35 -14.72 -2.23
N ALA A 423 -34.13 -14.55 -1.71
CA ALA A 423 -32.90 -14.65 -2.49
C ALA A 423 -32.70 -16.05 -3.08
N MET A 424 -32.99 -17.11 -2.32
CA MET A 424 -32.92 -18.50 -2.81
C MET A 424 -33.92 -18.76 -3.93
N ARG A 425 -35.18 -18.32 -3.78
CA ARG A 425 -36.20 -18.43 -4.83
C ARG A 425 -35.76 -17.71 -6.11
N LEU A 426 -35.26 -16.48 -5.99
CA LEU A 426 -34.77 -15.69 -7.14
C LEU A 426 -33.50 -16.29 -7.76
N LEU A 427 -32.73 -17.06 -7.00
CA LEU A 427 -31.59 -17.83 -7.52
C LEU A 427 -32.00 -19.09 -8.29
N GLY A 428 -33.26 -19.52 -8.17
CA GLY A 428 -33.73 -20.80 -8.68
C GLY A 428 -33.34 -21.97 -7.76
N VAL A 429 -33.40 -21.77 -6.45
CA VAL A 429 -33.04 -22.76 -5.42
C VAL A 429 -34.15 -22.89 -4.38
N SER A 430 -34.62 -24.12 -4.15
CA SER A 430 -35.72 -24.43 -3.20
C SER A 430 -35.24 -24.96 -1.84
N SER A 431 -33.97 -25.35 -1.69
CA SER A 431 -33.41 -25.85 -0.43
C SER A 431 -32.00 -25.36 -0.19
N VAL A 432 -31.63 -25.11 1.08
CA VAL A 432 -30.26 -24.71 1.47
C VAL A 432 -29.24 -25.72 0.96
N ARG A 433 -29.61 -27.01 0.96
CA ARG A 433 -28.78 -28.12 0.48
C ARG A 433 -28.49 -28.09 -1.01
N ASP A 434 -29.18 -27.25 -1.79
CA ASP A 434 -28.99 -27.10 -3.22
C ASP A 434 -28.15 -25.87 -3.57
N LEU A 435 -27.78 -25.05 -2.58
CA LEU A 435 -26.83 -23.96 -2.79
C LEU A 435 -25.43 -24.51 -3.11
N ARG A 436 -24.81 -23.93 -4.13
CA ARG A 436 -23.61 -24.44 -4.82
C ARG A 436 -22.83 -23.24 -5.35
N PRO A 437 -21.51 -23.40 -5.62
CA PRO A 437 -20.69 -22.31 -6.09
C PRO A 437 -21.13 -21.71 -7.43
N GLN A 438 -21.82 -22.50 -8.25
CA GLN A 438 -22.38 -22.02 -9.52
C GLN A 438 -23.43 -20.91 -9.35
N HIS A 439 -24.01 -20.74 -8.15
CA HIS A 439 -25.05 -19.75 -7.86
C HIS A 439 -24.50 -18.35 -7.53
N PHE A 440 -23.19 -18.14 -7.66
CA PHE A 440 -22.57 -16.83 -7.55
C PHE A 440 -21.50 -16.61 -8.62
N ILE A 441 -21.09 -15.35 -8.78
CA ILE A 441 -19.93 -14.93 -9.56
C ILE A 441 -18.96 -14.28 -8.58
N ILE A 442 -17.77 -14.85 -8.47
CA ILE A 442 -16.68 -14.23 -7.73
C ILE A 442 -15.81 -13.52 -8.74
N SER A 443 -16.08 -12.24 -8.98
CA SER A 443 -15.15 -11.36 -9.71
C SER A 443 -13.77 -11.32 -9.02
N ILE A 444 -13.70 -11.74 -7.75
CA ILE A 444 -12.51 -11.81 -6.91
C ILE A 444 -11.80 -13.17 -6.93
N MET A 445 -12.30 -14.26 -7.53
CA MET A 445 -11.46 -15.48 -7.63
C MET A 445 -10.28 -15.31 -8.61
N SER A 446 -10.29 -14.25 -9.43
CA SER A 446 -9.08 -13.76 -10.11
C SER A 446 -8.21 -12.80 -9.26
N LYS A 447 -8.64 -12.47 -8.03
CA LYS A 447 -8.04 -11.46 -7.12
C LYS A 447 -7.84 -11.91 -5.66
N VAL A 448 -8.23 -13.12 -5.23
CA VAL A 448 -7.75 -13.71 -3.96
C VAL A 448 -6.27 -13.98 -4.16
N LYS A 449 -5.46 -13.05 -3.68
CA LYS A 449 -4.00 -13.13 -3.65
C LYS A 449 -3.58 -14.50 -3.14
N GLU A 450 -2.93 -15.27 -3.99
CA GLU A 450 -1.89 -16.17 -3.54
C GLU A 450 -0.88 -15.31 -2.76
N GLU A 451 -0.73 -15.56 -1.46
CA GLU A 451 0.61 -15.40 -0.91
C GLU A 451 1.50 -16.39 -1.66
N PRO A 452 2.57 -15.93 -2.30
CA PRO A 452 3.40 -16.80 -3.10
C PRO A 452 4.10 -17.74 -2.14
N THR A 453 3.66 -19.00 -2.09
CA THR A 453 4.57 -20.05 -1.66
C THR A 453 5.77 -19.97 -2.59
N LEU A 454 6.98 -20.04 -2.02
CA LEU A 454 8.26 -19.98 -2.74
C LEU A 454 8.40 -21.01 -3.88
N LYS A 455 7.41 -21.90 -4.09
CA LYS A 455 7.29 -22.85 -5.19
C LYS A 455 6.42 -22.37 -6.37
N GLU A 456 5.59 -21.34 -6.23
CA GLU A 456 4.80 -20.78 -7.35
C GLU A 456 5.49 -19.60 -8.03
N VAL A 457 6.48 -18.99 -7.36
CA VAL A 457 7.50 -18.15 -8.04
C VAL A 457 8.44 -19.01 -8.92
N GLU A 458 8.36 -20.35 -8.80
CA GLU A 458 9.04 -21.28 -9.72
C GLU A 458 8.20 -21.65 -10.97
N ASN A 459 6.90 -21.28 -11.07
CA ASN A 459 6.11 -21.50 -12.28
C ASN A 459 5.87 -20.18 -13.05
N MET A 460 6.84 -19.90 -13.93
CA MET A 460 7.00 -18.73 -14.79
C MET A 460 5.99 -18.66 -15.97
N GLU A 461 4.68 -18.81 -15.79
CA GLU A 461 3.74 -18.75 -16.94
C GLU A 461 3.48 -17.33 -17.49
N SER A 462 3.85 -16.23 -16.81
CA SER A 462 3.65 -14.87 -17.38
C SER A 462 4.75 -14.48 -18.38
N ILE A 463 5.99 -14.92 -18.13
CA ILE A 463 7.10 -14.78 -19.07
C ILE A 463 6.91 -15.78 -20.20
N GLU A 464 6.49 -17.02 -19.90
CA GLU A 464 6.17 -18.00 -20.94
C GLU A 464 4.96 -17.59 -21.78
N THR A 465 3.91 -16.97 -21.22
CA THR A 465 2.75 -16.49 -22.01
C THR A 465 3.11 -15.28 -22.88
N TYR A 466 3.82 -14.27 -22.35
CA TYR A 466 4.30 -13.15 -23.19
C TYR A 466 5.33 -13.63 -24.21
N ALA A 467 6.29 -14.48 -23.81
CA ALA A 467 7.31 -15.02 -24.71
C ALA A 467 6.70 -15.97 -25.75
N ALA A 468 5.70 -16.77 -25.40
CA ALA A 468 4.96 -17.65 -26.32
C ALA A 468 4.11 -16.83 -27.29
N ILE A 469 3.40 -15.79 -26.82
CA ILE A 469 2.70 -14.85 -27.71
C ILE A 469 3.70 -14.13 -28.61
N MET A 470 4.85 -13.69 -28.10
CA MET A 470 5.89 -13.04 -28.90
C MET A 470 6.66 -14.02 -29.80
N ALA A 471 6.59 -15.33 -29.54
CA ALA A 471 7.15 -16.37 -30.41
C ALA A 471 6.17 -16.76 -31.52
N ALA A 472 4.88 -16.86 -31.21
CA ALA A 472 3.83 -17.28 -32.15
C ALA A 472 3.20 -16.12 -32.95
N HIS A 473 3.07 -14.94 -32.34
CA HIS A 473 2.35 -13.78 -32.85
C HIS A 473 3.16 -12.50 -32.62
N LYS A 474 4.42 -12.45 -33.07
CA LYS A 474 5.26 -11.26 -32.91
C LYS A 474 4.76 -10.11 -33.81
N PRO A 475 4.37 -8.95 -33.25
CA PRO A 475 4.01 -7.80 -34.07
C PRO A 475 5.23 -7.33 -34.88
N ASN A 476 5.03 -7.01 -36.17
CA ASN A 476 6.10 -6.50 -37.02
C ASN A 476 6.57 -5.11 -36.52
N PRO A 477 7.85 -4.93 -36.13
CA PRO A 477 8.38 -3.65 -35.66
C PRO A 477 8.48 -2.57 -36.75
N ARG A 478 8.23 -2.93 -38.01
CA ARG A 478 8.12 -2.01 -39.16
C ARG A 478 6.68 -1.79 -39.62
N GLY A 479 5.69 -2.30 -38.87
CA GLY A 479 4.28 -2.11 -39.18
C GLY A 479 3.82 -0.67 -38.94
N PRO A 480 2.61 -0.32 -39.43
CA PRO A 480 2.09 1.05 -39.38
C PRO A 480 1.93 1.58 -37.94
N GLY A 481 1.63 0.73 -36.97
CA GLY A 481 1.53 1.09 -35.56
C GLY A 481 2.86 1.49 -34.94
N TYR A 482 3.90 0.69 -35.18
CA TYR A 482 5.25 1.00 -34.73
C TYR A 482 5.83 2.23 -35.43
N ILE A 483 5.53 2.45 -36.72
CA ILE A 483 5.94 3.68 -37.42
C ILE A 483 5.30 4.91 -36.76
N LYS A 484 4.00 4.85 -36.44
CA LYS A 484 3.33 5.91 -35.67
C LYS A 484 4.00 6.13 -34.30
N LEU A 485 4.38 5.06 -33.60
CA LEU A 485 5.11 5.14 -32.34
C LEU A 485 6.47 5.84 -32.50
N TYR A 486 7.22 5.51 -33.54
CA TYR A 486 8.55 6.10 -33.78
C TYR A 486 8.45 7.58 -34.15
N ILE A 487 7.47 7.97 -34.97
CA ILE A 487 7.21 9.38 -35.31
C ILE A 487 6.87 10.17 -34.03
N LEU A 488 5.94 9.63 -33.23
CA LEU A 488 5.58 10.22 -31.94
C LEU A 488 6.80 10.33 -31.03
N SER A 489 7.59 9.25 -30.91
CA SER A 489 8.79 9.23 -30.09
C SER A 489 9.81 10.28 -30.55
N ALA A 490 10.02 10.42 -31.86
CA ALA A 490 10.93 11.41 -32.43
C ALA A 490 10.51 12.85 -32.08
N VAL A 491 9.21 13.14 -32.06
CA VAL A 491 8.71 14.45 -31.60
C VAL A 491 8.95 14.62 -30.10
N ILE A 492 8.67 13.61 -29.28
CA ILE A 492 8.92 13.70 -27.82
C ILE A 492 10.43 13.83 -27.51
N PHE A 493 11.30 13.25 -28.34
CA PHE A 493 12.76 13.40 -28.19
C PHE A 493 13.21 14.86 -28.35
N LEU A 494 12.46 15.70 -29.07
CA LEU A 494 12.72 17.13 -29.16
C LEU A 494 12.56 17.85 -27.82
N CYS A 495 11.86 17.26 -26.85
CA CYS A 495 11.91 17.73 -25.48
C CYS A 495 13.34 17.63 -24.95
N SER A 496 13.97 16.45 -24.99
CA SER A 496 15.38 16.30 -24.60
C SER A 496 16.33 17.25 -25.35
N THR A 497 16.07 17.47 -26.65
CA THR A 497 16.81 18.44 -27.46
C THR A 497 16.71 19.87 -26.91
N MET A 498 15.56 20.31 -26.38
CA MET A 498 15.45 21.66 -25.80
C MET A 498 16.35 21.84 -24.57
N ASN A 499 16.53 20.79 -23.75
CA ASN A 499 17.44 20.81 -22.59
C ASN A 499 18.91 20.94 -23.02
N GLY A 500 19.30 20.10 -23.99
CA GLY A 500 20.65 20.12 -24.54
C GLY A 500 20.95 21.42 -25.28
N PHE A 501 19.94 22.00 -25.94
CA PHE A 501 20.07 23.29 -26.59
C PHE A 501 20.41 24.38 -25.57
N ASP A 502 19.63 24.53 -24.48
CA ASP A 502 19.89 25.56 -23.46
C ASP A 502 21.27 25.40 -22.81
N SER A 503 21.60 24.17 -22.41
CA SER A 503 22.84 23.88 -21.69
C SER A 503 24.07 24.31 -22.49
N SER A 504 24.13 23.93 -23.77
CA SER A 504 25.26 24.28 -24.63
C SER A 504 25.19 25.70 -25.18
N LEU A 505 23.98 26.28 -25.24
CA LEU A 505 23.79 27.67 -25.67
C LEU A 505 24.49 28.60 -24.70
N MET A 506 24.29 28.40 -23.41
CA MET A 506 24.92 29.25 -22.41
C MET A 506 26.45 29.06 -22.38
N GLY A 507 26.94 27.83 -22.49
CA GLY A 507 28.39 27.60 -22.58
C GLY A 507 29.01 28.32 -23.80
N SER A 508 28.31 28.31 -24.93
CA SER A 508 28.79 28.91 -26.19
C SER A 508 28.65 30.44 -26.22
N ILE A 509 27.53 30.99 -25.72
CA ILE A 509 27.30 32.45 -25.67
C ILE A 509 28.26 33.13 -24.69
N ASN A 510 28.62 32.48 -23.58
CA ASN A 510 29.61 33.01 -22.66
C ASN A 510 31.04 33.05 -23.22
N ALA A 511 31.30 32.42 -24.37
CA ALA A 511 32.55 32.58 -25.09
C ALA A 511 32.55 33.80 -26.04
N LEU A 512 31.41 34.48 -26.22
CA LEU A 512 31.27 35.61 -27.15
C LEU A 512 31.59 36.95 -26.48
N PRO A 513 32.50 37.76 -27.05
CA PRO A 513 32.83 39.08 -26.49
C PRO A 513 31.65 40.06 -26.45
N ASN A 514 30.79 40.03 -27.49
CA ASN A 514 29.63 40.93 -27.59
C ASN A 514 28.64 40.75 -26.43
N TYR A 515 28.39 39.49 -26.03
CA TYR A 515 27.51 39.17 -24.91
C TYR A 515 28.05 39.68 -23.56
N ILE A 516 29.35 39.47 -23.30
CA ILE A 516 30.02 39.90 -22.08
C ILE A 516 29.96 41.43 -21.96
N ARG A 517 30.22 42.13 -23.07
CA ARG A 517 30.17 43.60 -23.15
C ARG A 517 28.75 44.13 -22.93
N TYR A 518 27.74 43.50 -23.52
CA TYR A 518 26.34 43.96 -23.44
C TYR A 518 25.82 43.94 -21.98
N PHE A 519 26.08 42.85 -21.24
CA PHE A 519 25.59 42.69 -19.87
C PHE A 519 26.58 43.16 -18.78
N GLY A 520 27.77 43.64 -19.15
CA GLY A 520 28.80 44.09 -18.20
C GLY A 520 29.34 42.95 -17.32
N LEU A 521 29.48 41.76 -17.88
CA LEU A 521 29.98 40.59 -17.16
C LEU A 521 31.52 40.62 -17.09
N SER A 522 32.11 40.06 -16.03
CA SER A 522 33.57 39.96 -15.89
C SER A 522 34.12 38.81 -16.73
N GLU A 523 35.23 39.01 -17.44
CA GLU A 523 35.92 37.96 -18.21
C GLU A 523 36.44 36.80 -17.33
N ASN A 524 36.72 37.06 -16.04
CA ASN A 524 37.34 36.11 -15.11
C ASN A 524 36.37 35.33 -14.19
N GLY A 525 35.08 35.20 -14.54
CA GLY A 525 34.17 34.27 -13.86
C GLY A 525 33.74 34.68 -12.44
N ASN A 526 33.21 35.89 -12.25
CA ASN A 526 32.63 36.33 -10.97
C ASN A 526 31.27 35.65 -10.67
N ALA A 527 30.82 35.79 -9.42
CA ALA A 527 29.50 35.30 -8.94
C ALA A 527 28.30 35.79 -9.78
N SER A 528 28.42 36.94 -10.46
CA SER A 528 27.41 37.48 -11.39
C SER A 528 27.26 36.66 -12.67
N THR A 529 28.32 35.99 -13.14
CA THR A 529 28.26 35.05 -14.26
C THR A 529 27.74 33.70 -13.77
N GLY A 530 28.18 33.25 -12.58
CA GLY A 530 27.72 32.00 -11.96
C GLY A 530 26.21 31.93 -11.74
N ILE A 531 25.57 33.03 -11.33
CA ILE A 531 24.11 33.05 -11.10
C ILE A 531 23.30 32.92 -12.40
N VAL A 532 23.81 33.39 -13.53
CA VAL A 532 23.14 33.27 -14.85
C VAL A 532 23.04 31.81 -15.29
N PHE A 533 24.06 31.02 -14.98
CA PHE A 533 24.02 29.58 -15.22
C PHE A 533 23.21 28.85 -14.14
N ALA A 534 23.40 29.22 -12.87
CA ALA A 534 22.79 28.53 -11.74
C ALA A 534 21.27 28.76 -11.62
N ILE A 535 20.73 29.89 -12.12
CA ILE A 535 19.28 30.16 -12.09
C ILE A 535 18.48 29.11 -12.85
N PHE A 536 19.06 28.51 -13.89
CA PHE A 536 18.43 27.40 -14.60
C PHE A 536 18.19 26.23 -13.65
N GLN A 537 19.12 25.93 -12.75
CA GLN A 537 18.97 24.86 -11.77
C GLN A 537 17.90 25.19 -10.72
N VAL A 538 17.79 26.46 -10.31
CA VAL A 538 16.71 26.93 -9.42
C VAL A 538 15.34 26.77 -10.07
N GLY A 539 15.20 27.16 -11.35
CA GLY A 539 13.97 26.94 -12.12
C GLY A 539 13.62 25.45 -12.21
N GLN A 540 14.61 24.58 -12.38
CA GLN A 540 14.40 23.14 -12.37
C GLN A 540 13.89 22.63 -11.01
N MET A 541 14.49 23.07 -9.91
CA MET A 541 14.04 22.71 -8.56
C MET A 541 12.59 23.13 -8.32
N CYS A 542 12.21 24.35 -8.73
CA CYS A 542 10.83 24.83 -8.61
C CYS A 542 9.87 24.04 -9.51
N GLY A 543 10.25 23.77 -10.77
CA GLY A 543 9.41 23.02 -11.72
C GLY A 543 9.18 21.57 -11.27
N ALA A 544 10.17 20.96 -10.61
CA ALA A 544 10.06 19.59 -10.09
C ALA A 544 8.90 19.40 -9.09
N LEU A 545 8.52 20.46 -8.37
CA LEU A 545 7.41 20.44 -7.40
C LEU A 545 6.02 20.31 -8.05
N PHE A 546 5.92 20.57 -9.36
CA PHE A 546 4.65 20.55 -10.10
C PHE A 546 4.39 19.23 -10.85
N ILE A 547 5.20 18.20 -10.60
CA ILE A 547 5.05 16.89 -11.28
C ILE A 547 3.67 16.25 -11.05
N TRP A 548 3.01 16.53 -9.94
CA TRP A 548 1.67 16.02 -9.62
C TRP A 548 0.61 16.39 -10.68
N MET A 549 0.82 17.47 -11.43
CA MET A 549 -0.07 17.87 -12.52
C MET A 549 -0.10 16.84 -13.67
N ALA A 550 0.99 16.08 -13.87
CA ALA A 550 1.05 15.04 -14.90
C ALA A 550 0.14 13.83 -14.57
N ASP A 551 -0.13 13.60 -13.28
CA ASP A 551 -1.08 12.60 -12.82
C ASP A 551 -2.51 13.14 -12.80
N TRP A 552 -2.70 14.43 -12.50
CA TRP A 552 -4.03 15.06 -12.45
C TRP A 552 -4.67 15.26 -13.83
N TYR A 553 -3.94 15.79 -14.82
CA TYR A 553 -4.52 16.24 -16.09
C TYR A 553 -3.98 15.48 -17.32
N GLY A 554 -3.13 14.48 -17.11
CA GLY A 554 -2.52 13.67 -18.16
C GLY A 554 -1.14 14.17 -18.60
N ARG A 555 -0.40 13.31 -19.31
CA ARG A 555 1.00 13.54 -19.68
C ARG A 555 1.10 14.52 -20.85
N THR A 556 0.20 14.41 -21.85
CA THR A 556 0.25 15.26 -23.06
C THR A 556 0.03 16.73 -22.74
N TRP A 557 -0.89 17.02 -21.82
CA TRP A 557 -1.15 18.39 -21.35
C TRP A 557 0.02 18.97 -20.59
N HIS A 558 0.65 18.19 -19.72
CA HIS A 558 1.80 18.64 -18.96
C HIS A 558 3.01 18.95 -19.87
N ILE A 559 3.23 18.13 -20.91
CA ILE A 559 4.23 18.39 -21.95
C ILE A 559 3.88 19.65 -22.76
N PHE A 560 2.61 19.83 -23.13
CA PHE A 560 2.15 21.01 -23.87
C PHE A 560 2.42 22.31 -23.10
N PHE A 561 1.97 22.41 -21.85
CA PHE A 561 2.19 23.61 -21.03
C PHE A 561 3.67 23.84 -20.74
N GLY A 562 4.46 22.78 -20.55
CA GLY A 562 5.91 22.88 -20.43
C GLY A 562 6.56 23.45 -21.70
N CYS A 563 6.20 22.96 -22.88
CA CYS A 563 6.77 23.48 -24.14
C CYS A 563 6.33 24.91 -24.43
N LEU A 564 5.06 25.23 -24.19
CA LEU A 564 4.52 26.59 -24.37
C LEU A 564 5.24 27.59 -23.45
N GLY A 565 5.41 27.23 -22.18
CA GLY A 565 6.12 28.08 -21.21
C GLY A 565 7.59 28.26 -21.54
N VAL A 566 8.25 27.27 -22.14
CA VAL A 566 9.62 27.41 -22.68
C VAL A 566 9.64 28.44 -23.81
N CYS A 567 8.70 28.39 -24.75
CA CYS A 567 8.60 29.40 -25.82
C CYS A 567 8.43 30.82 -25.24
N VAL A 568 7.59 30.97 -24.21
CA VAL A 568 7.43 32.26 -23.51
C VAL A 568 8.73 32.68 -22.83
N GLY A 569 9.40 31.76 -22.14
CA GLY A 569 10.71 32.00 -21.52
C GLY A 569 11.75 32.48 -22.54
N THR A 570 11.80 31.84 -23.71
CA THR A 570 12.68 32.21 -24.83
C THR A 570 12.40 33.61 -25.35
N ILE A 571 11.13 34.00 -25.49
CA ILE A 571 10.75 35.37 -25.91
C ILE A 571 11.28 36.38 -24.90
N VAL A 572 11.12 36.11 -23.60
CA VAL A 572 11.59 37.00 -22.53
C VAL A 572 13.12 37.13 -22.54
N THR A 573 13.86 36.02 -22.66
CA THR A 573 15.33 36.06 -22.73
C THR A 573 15.84 36.73 -24.01
N ALA A 574 15.20 36.49 -25.15
CA ALA A 574 15.61 37.09 -26.41
C ALA A 574 15.38 38.61 -26.46
N PHE A 575 14.34 39.12 -25.80
CA PHE A 575 14.06 40.56 -25.65
C PHE A 575 14.76 41.22 -24.44
N ALA A 576 15.52 40.47 -23.65
CA ALA A 576 16.14 41.01 -22.45
C ALA A 576 17.08 42.18 -22.81
N SER A 577 16.80 43.34 -22.21
CA SER A 577 17.61 44.54 -22.35
C SER A 577 18.63 44.71 -21.21
N ASN A 578 18.42 44.02 -20.10
CA ASN A 578 19.22 44.07 -18.88
C ASN A 578 19.35 42.67 -18.26
N LEU A 579 20.34 42.51 -17.38
CA LEU A 579 20.69 41.22 -16.78
C LEU A 579 19.55 40.61 -15.92
N PRO A 580 18.82 41.37 -15.07
CA PRO A 580 17.67 40.83 -14.34
C PRO A 580 16.57 40.24 -15.22
N THR A 581 16.20 40.91 -16.32
CA THR A 581 15.21 40.38 -17.28
C THR A 581 15.71 39.09 -17.94
N PHE A 582 17.00 39.01 -18.26
CA PHE A 582 17.61 37.79 -18.80
C PHE A 582 17.53 36.64 -17.79
N ILE A 583 17.86 36.89 -16.52
CA ILE A 583 17.77 35.91 -15.43
C ILE A 583 16.33 35.42 -15.23
N ALA A 584 15.35 36.33 -15.24
CA ALA A 584 13.93 35.99 -15.11
C ALA A 584 13.44 35.11 -16.27
N GLY A 585 13.81 35.44 -17.51
CA GLY A 585 13.49 34.63 -18.68
C GLY A 585 14.09 33.22 -18.60
N ARG A 586 15.35 33.09 -18.14
CA ARG A 586 15.99 31.78 -17.92
C ARG A 586 15.32 30.95 -16.84
N PHE A 587 14.87 31.60 -15.76
CA PHE A 587 14.10 30.91 -14.70
C PHE A 587 12.79 30.32 -15.25
N ILE A 588 12.00 31.13 -15.96
CA ILE A 588 10.74 30.71 -16.59
C ILE A 588 11.00 29.56 -17.56
N LEU A 589 12.01 29.70 -18.40
CA LEU A 589 12.41 28.69 -19.36
C LEU A 589 12.71 27.36 -18.67
N SER A 590 13.53 27.36 -17.62
CA SER A 590 13.88 26.12 -16.90
C SER A 590 12.71 25.49 -16.14
N PHE A 591 11.88 26.31 -15.51
CA PHE A 591 10.70 25.85 -14.78
C PHE A 591 9.78 25.01 -15.70
N PHE A 592 9.45 25.57 -16.86
CA PHE A 592 8.57 24.91 -17.82
C PHE A 592 9.26 23.79 -18.59
N ALA A 593 10.55 23.94 -18.89
CA ALA A 593 11.37 22.86 -19.46
C ALA A 593 11.36 21.64 -18.53
N THR A 594 11.44 21.84 -17.22
CA THR A 594 11.43 20.75 -16.23
C THR A 594 10.09 20.03 -16.19
N CYS A 595 8.98 20.75 -16.32
CA CYS A 595 7.65 20.15 -16.45
C CYS A 595 7.60 19.22 -17.68
N ALA A 596 8.04 19.70 -18.84
CA ALA A 596 8.08 18.90 -20.08
C ALA A 596 9.02 17.68 -19.97
N HIS A 597 10.25 17.87 -19.47
CA HIS A 597 11.27 16.82 -19.39
C HIS A 597 10.98 15.74 -18.37
N THR A 598 10.14 16.00 -17.38
CA THR A 598 9.78 15.00 -16.37
C THR A 598 8.64 14.13 -16.88
N ALA A 599 7.67 14.70 -17.60
CA ALA A 599 6.56 13.96 -18.20
C ALA A 599 6.93 13.21 -19.49
N ALA A 600 7.82 13.76 -20.33
CA ALA A 600 8.21 13.15 -21.61
C ALA A 600 8.74 11.69 -21.51
N PRO A 601 9.75 11.37 -20.68
CA PRO A 601 10.24 10.00 -20.55
C PRO A 601 9.20 9.07 -19.91
N LEU A 602 8.38 9.56 -18.97
CA LEU A 602 7.27 8.79 -18.40
C LEU A 602 6.26 8.41 -19.49
N TYR A 603 5.85 9.38 -20.30
CA TYR A 603 4.93 9.17 -21.41
C TYR A 603 5.44 8.12 -22.41
N LEU A 604 6.73 8.16 -22.77
CA LEU A 604 7.35 7.16 -23.65
C LEU A 604 7.38 5.77 -23.03
N VAL A 605 7.68 5.66 -21.73
CA VAL A 605 7.70 4.37 -21.01
C VAL A 605 6.31 3.73 -20.96
N GLU A 606 5.27 4.55 -20.82
CA GLU A 606 3.88 4.10 -20.71
C GLU A 606 3.25 3.75 -22.06
N LEU A 607 3.68 4.41 -23.15
CA LEU A 607 3.20 4.16 -24.51
C LEU A 607 4.02 3.11 -25.27
N ALA A 608 5.28 2.86 -24.88
CA ALA A 608 6.12 1.92 -25.60
C ALA A 608 5.80 0.44 -25.27
N PRO A 609 5.82 -0.47 -26.28
CA PRO A 609 5.70 -1.89 -26.06
C PRO A 609 6.78 -2.43 -25.10
N PRO A 610 6.46 -3.37 -24.20
CA PRO A 610 7.40 -3.88 -23.20
C PRO A 610 8.75 -4.35 -23.77
N ALA A 611 8.76 -5.02 -24.93
CA ALA A 611 9.97 -5.52 -25.58
C ALA A 611 10.97 -4.42 -26.00
N TYR A 612 10.48 -3.22 -26.31
CA TYR A 612 11.31 -2.12 -26.87
C TYR A 612 11.36 -0.89 -25.96
N ARG A 613 10.63 -0.91 -24.83
CA ARG A 613 10.51 0.18 -23.87
C ARG A 613 11.85 0.76 -23.43
N GLY A 614 12.78 -0.08 -22.96
CA GLY A 614 14.08 0.36 -22.45
C GLY A 614 14.91 1.08 -23.50
N THR A 615 14.90 0.56 -24.72
CA THR A 615 15.57 1.18 -25.87
C THR A 615 14.94 2.54 -26.24
N ILE A 616 13.62 2.62 -26.40
CA ILE A 616 12.94 3.85 -26.84
C ILE A 616 13.09 4.94 -25.77
N ALA A 617 12.91 4.59 -24.50
CA ALA A 617 13.13 5.49 -23.38
C ALA A 617 14.60 5.91 -23.24
N GLY A 618 15.55 5.03 -23.55
CA GLY A 618 16.98 5.35 -23.50
C GLY A 618 17.42 6.29 -24.62
N MET A 619 16.84 6.13 -25.81
CA MET A 619 17.08 7.01 -26.96
C MET A 619 16.59 8.44 -26.72
N TYR A 620 15.60 8.65 -25.85
CA TYR A 620 15.12 10.01 -25.50
C TYR A 620 16.26 10.91 -25.00
N ASN A 621 17.07 10.46 -24.03
CA ASN A 621 18.07 11.33 -23.44
C ASN A 621 19.31 11.51 -24.33
N THR A 622 19.51 10.67 -25.36
CA THR A 622 20.64 10.86 -26.30
C THR A 622 20.43 12.10 -27.19
N PHE A 623 19.18 12.52 -27.41
CA PHE A 623 18.82 13.72 -28.17
C PHE A 623 19.17 15.03 -27.45
N TYR A 624 19.60 14.97 -26.19
CA TYR A 624 20.30 16.07 -25.53
C TYR A 624 21.52 16.51 -26.34
N ASN A 625 22.32 15.55 -26.82
CA ASN A 625 23.51 15.86 -27.62
C ASN A 625 23.15 16.48 -28.97
N VAL A 626 22.01 16.12 -29.57
CA VAL A 626 21.50 16.77 -30.80
C VAL A 626 21.18 18.24 -30.53
N GLY A 627 20.55 18.54 -29.39
CA GLY A 627 20.30 19.91 -28.94
C GLY A 627 21.59 20.71 -28.77
N SER A 628 22.59 20.09 -28.15
CA SER A 628 23.93 20.65 -27.98
C SER A 628 24.60 21.01 -29.32
N VAL A 629 24.51 20.10 -30.30
CA VAL A 629 25.04 20.32 -31.66
C VAL A 629 24.34 21.48 -32.33
N PHE A 630 23.01 21.51 -32.35
CA PHE A 630 22.25 22.59 -32.99
C PHE A 630 22.52 23.95 -32.34
N SER A 631 22.56 23.99 -31.02
CA SER A 631 22.84 25.21 -30.27
C SER A 631 24.22 25.79 -30.57
N THR A 632 25.27 24.97 -30.41
CA THR A 632 26.66 25.41 -30.65
C THR A 632 26.88 25.77 -32.12
N SER A 633 26.26 25.03 -33.05
CA SER A 633 26.34 25.32 -34.49
C SER A 633 25.65 26.64 -34.85
N ALA A 634 24.51 26.94 -34.22
CA ALA A 634 23.82 28.21 -34.40
C ALA A 634 24.68 29.38 -33.91
N VAL A 635 25.28 29.25 -32.73
CA VAL A 635 26.20 30.27 -32.18
C VAL A 635 27.42 30.46 -33.08
N TYR A 636 28.05 29.36 -33.54
CA TYR A 636 29.18 29.43 -34.47
C TYR A 636 28.82 30.13 -35.78
N ALA A 637 27.70 29.77 -36.42
CA ALA A 637 27.28 30.40 -37.66
C ALA A 637 26.96 31.89 -37.47
N CYS A 638 26.25 32.25 -36.40
CA CYS A 638 25.90 33.64 -36.14
C CYS A 638 27.14 34.46 -35.78
N HIS A 639 28.08 33.94 -34.99
CA HIS A 639 29.33 34.64 -34.70
C HIS A 639 30.20 34.82 -35.95
N LYS A 640 30.33 33.78 -36.79
CA LYS A 640 31.16 33.84 -37.99
C LYS A 640 30.67 34.85 -39.03
N TYR A 641 29.35 35.02 -39.18
CA TYR A 641 28.77 35.85 -40.25
C TYR A 641 28.12 37.14 -39.77
N LEU A 642 27.79 37.27 -38.49
CA LEU A 642 26.98 38.37 -37.94
C LEU A 642 27.62 39.06 -36.72
N ALA A 643 28.84 38.70 -36.32
CA ALA A 643 29.52 39.37 -35.18
C ALA A 643 29.69 40.88 -35.36
N ASP A 644 29.81 41.36 -36.60
CA ASP A 644 29.96 42.78 -36.92
C ASP A 644 28.60 43.52 -37.02
N GLN A 645 27.47 42.81 -36.93
CA GLN A 645 26.11 43.35 -37.08
C GLN A 645 25.40 43.55 -35.73
N GLY A 646 26.14 44.03 -34.73
CA GLY A 646 25.61 44.28 -33.37
C GLY A 646 25.43 43.00 -32.55
N ASP A 647 24.35 42.91 -31.78
CA ASP A 647 24.10 41.81 -30.82
C ASP A 647 23.45 40.55 -31.45
N LEU A 648 23.43 40.47 -32.79
CA LEU A 648 22.73 39.38 -33.50
C LEU A 648 23.44 38.03 -33.37
N ASP A 649 24.74 38.02 -33.08
CA ASP A 649 25.55 36.82 -32.91
C ASP A 649 25.09 35.93 -31.75
N TRP A 650 24.59 36.52 -30.66
CA TRP A 650 24.05 35.79 -29.51
C TRP A 650 22.52 35.83 -29.39
N ARG A 651 21.84 36.84 -29.96
CA ARG A 651 20.36 36.93 -29.92
C ARG A 651 19.65 35.95 -30.85
N ILE A 652 20.15 35.70 -32.07
CA ILE A 652 19.52 34.76 -33.00
C ILE A 652 19.55 33.32 -32.44
N PRO A 653 20.68 32.82 -31.90
CA PRO A 653 20.70 31.53 -31.23
C PRO A 653 19.69 31.39 -30.08
N LEU A 654 19.43 32.47 -29.32
CA LEU A 654 18.36 32.48 -28.31
C LEU A 654 16.97 32.29 -28.95
N TRP A 655 16.66 32.97 -30.04
CA TRP A 655 15.39 32.76 -30.75
C TRP A 655 15.23 31.32 -31.26
N LEU A 656 16.30 30.72 -31.79
CA LEU A 656 16.28 29.35 -32.31
C LEU A 656 15.96 28.31 -31.24
N GLN A 657 16.17 28.63 -29.96
CA GLN A 657 15.80 27.77 -28.83
C GLN A 657 14.30 27.43 -28.79
N MET A 658 13.43 28.27 -29.38
CA MET A 658 11.99 28.03 -29.40
C MET A 658 11.53 27.02 -30.46
N VAL A 659 12.38 26.66 -31.42
CA VAL A 659 11.97 25.83 -32.58
C VAL A 659 11.56 24.42 -32.13
N CYS A 660 12.40 23.74 -31.37
CA CYS A 660 12.11 22.39 -30.87
C CYS A 660 10.87 22.34 -29.96
N PRO A 661 10.78 23.13 -28.87
CA PRO A 661 9.58 23.14 -28.02
C PRO A 661 8.34 23.64 -28.76
N GLY A 662 8.46 24.58 -29.71
CA GLY A 662 7.35 25.04 -30.55
C GLY A 662 6.77 23.92 -31.41
N LEU A 663 7.63 23.12 -32.06
CA LEU A 663 7.19 21.95 -32.84
C LEU A 663 6.48 20.91 -31.95
N VAL A 664 7.01 20.65 -30.75
CA VAL A 664 6.33 19.76 -29.79
C VAL A 664 4.98 20.33 -29.36
N CYS A 665 4.91 21.62 -29.05
CA CYS A 665 3.68 22.31 -28.64
C CYS A 665 2.58 22.19 -29.71
N LEU A 666 2.94 22.29 -30.99
CA LEU A 666 2.01 22.13 -32.11
C LEU A 666 1.59 20.67 -32.32
N ALA A 667 2.48 19.70 -32.11
CA ALA A 667 2.22 18.30 -32.43
C ALA A 667 1.61 17.48 -31.27
N ILE A 668 1.97 17.76 -30.01
CA ILE A 668 1.70 16.89 -28.85
C ILE A 668 0.21 16.63 -28.62
N LYS A 669 -0.67 17.58 -28.93
CA LYS A 669 -2.12 17.44 -28.75
C LYS A 669 -2.79 16.57 -29.82
N PHE A 670 -2.11 16.27 -30.92
CA PHE A 670 -2.56 15.28 -31.90
C PHE A 670 -2.18 13.84 -31.51
N PHE A 671 -1.37 13.66 -30.47
CA PHE A 671 -0.98 12.35 -29.97
C PHE A 671 -1.91 11.87 -28.86
N PRO A 672 -2.09 10.53 -28.74
CA PRO A 672 -2.97 9.96 -27.73
C PRO A 672 -2.41 10.18 -26.31
N GLU A 673 -3.28 10.14 -25.32
CA GLU A 673 -2.84 10.14 -23.92
C GLU A 673 -2.27 8.77 -23.52
N SER A 674 -1.54 8.71 -22.40
CA SER A 674 -1.02 7.44 -21.88
C SER A 674 -2.13 6.42 -21.64
N PRO A 675 -2.00 5.17 -22.14
CA PRO A 675 -2.98 4.13 -21.89
C PRO A 675 -3.10 3.83 -20.39
N ARG A 676 -2.01 3.95 -19.61
CA ARG A 676 -2.05 3.71 -18.16
C ARG A 676 -2.82 4.81 -17.41
N TRP A 677 -2.65 6.06 -17.82
CA TRP A 677 -3.42 7.18 -17.26
C TRP A 677 -4.90 7.10 -17.62
N LEU A 678 -5.22 6.70 -18.86
CA LEU A 678 -6.60 6.48 -19.29
C LEU A 678 -7.28 5.37 -18.47
N MET A 679 -6.56 4.28 -18.22
CA MET A 679 -7.05 3.19 -17.36
C MET A 679 -7.28 3.63 -15.91
N SER A 680 -6.45 4.53 -15.36
CA SER A 680 -6.66 5.08 -14.01
C SER A 680 -7.82 6.09 -13.91
N HIS A 681 -8.40 6.49 -15.05
CA HIS A 681 -9.54 7.40 -15.15
C HIS A 681 -10.78 6.70 -15.75
N ASP A 682 -10.85 5.37 -15.64
CA ASP A 682 -11.96 4.53 -16.14
C ASP A 682 -12.22 4.61 -17.66
N ARG A 683 -11.24 5.08 -18.46
CA ARG A 683 -11.37 5.21 -19.94
C ARG A 683 -10.77 4.00 -20.67
N HIS A 684 -11.37 2.83 -20.46
CA HIS A 684 -10.78 1.54 -20.87
C HIS A 684 -10.77 1.32 -22.39
N ASP A 685 -11.81 1.74 -23.10
CA ASP A 685 -11.91 1.53 -24.55
C ASP A 685 -10.86 2.32 -25.32
N GLU A 686 -10.58 3.55 -24.89
CA GLU A 686 -9.52 4.38 -25.47
C GLU A 686 -8.14 3.78 -25.22
N ALA A 687 -7.88 3.29 -24.00
CA ALA A 687 -6.63 2.60 -23.68
C ALA A 687 -6.44 1.34 -24.55
N LYS A 688 -7.50 0.54 -24.75
CA LYS A 688 -7.48 -0.63 -25.62
C LYS A 688 -7.15 -0.25 -27.06
N ALA A 689 -7.79 0.80 -27.60
CA ALA A 689 -7.55 1.28 -28.96
C ALA A 689 -6.10 1.75 -29.18
N ILE A 690 -5.51 2.42 -28.18
CA ILE A 690 -4.12 2.85 -28.22
C ILE A 690 -3.18 1.63 -28.20
N ILE A 691 -3.39 0.69 -27.29
CA ILE A 691 -2.57 -0.53 -27.22
C ILE A 691 -2.66 -1.31 -28.53
N ALA A 692 -3.86 -1.49 -29.09
CA ALA A 692 -4.04 -2.13 -30.39
C ALA A 692 -3.29 -1.41 -31.51
N THR A 693 -3.40 -0.08 -31.56
CA THR A 693 -2.73 0.73 -32.60
C THR A 693 -1.21 0.66 -32.50
N TYR A 694 -0.64 0.90 -31.32
CA TYR A 694 0.81 1.12 -31.17
C TYR A 694 1.58 -0.17 -30.85
N HIS A 695 0.95 -1.20 -30.28
CA HIS A 695 1.64 -2.43 -29.89
C HIS A 695 1.39 -3.59 -30.87
N THR A 696 0.24 -3.62 -31.55
CA THR A 696 -0.17 -4.73 -32.45
C THR A 696 -0.50 -4.27 -33.87
N ASN A 697 -0.05 -3.07 -34.27
CA ASN A 697 -0.24 -2.51 -35.61
C ASN A 697 -1.71 -2.33 -36.06
N GLY A 698 -2.61 -2.14 -35.10
CA GLY A 698 -4.05 -1.94 -35.35
C GLY A 698 -4.91 -3.19 -35.16
N ASP A 699 -4.31 -4.34 -34.85
CA ASP A 699 -5.04 -5.56 -34.55
C ASP A 699 -5.57 -5.54 -33.11
N SER A 700 -6.89 -5.38 -32.97
CA SER A 700 -7.58 -5.27 -31.68
C SER A 700 -7.85 -6.62 -31.02
N ASP A 701 -7.80 -7.71 -31.79
CA ASP A 701 -8.09 -9.08 -31.32
C ASP A 701 -6.81 -9.86 -31.00
N HIS A 702 -5.65 -9.27 -31.29
CA HIS A 702 -4.36 -9.84 -30.94
C HIS A 702 -4.28 -10.17 -29.43
N PRO A 703 -3.84 -11.39 -29.04
CA PRO A 703 -3.74 -11.82 -27.64
C PRO A 703 -2.88 -10.91 -26.73
N LEU A 704 -2.06 -10.05 -27.32
CA LEU A 704 -1.19 -9.12 -26.61
C LEU A 704 -1.97 -7.94 -26.04
N VAL A 705 -3.05 -7.52 -26.71
CA VAL A 705 -3.90 -6.41 -26.27
C VAL A 705 -4.64 -6.81 -25.00
N SER A 706 -5.30 -7.97 -25.00
CA SER A 706 -6.03 -8.48 -23.83
C SER A 706 -5.10 -8.75 -22.65
N LEU A 707 -3.91 -9.33 -22.89
CA LEU A 707 -2.89 -9.55 -21.87
C LEU A 707 -2.41 -8.24 -21.23
N GLN A 708 -2.13 -7.21 -22.03
CA GLN A 708 -1.63 -5.94 -21.49
C GLN A 708 -2.72 -5.14 -20.78
N MET A 709 -3.96 -5.19 -21.28
CA MET A 709 -5.11 -4.59 -20.61
C MET A 709 -5.33 -5.22 -19.23
N SER A 710 -5.25 -6.56 -19.12
CA SER A 710 -5.40 -7.25 -17.83
C SER A 710 -4.25 -6.93 -16.86
N GLN A 711 -3.01 -6.85 -17.34
CA GLN A 711 -1.85 -6.45 -16.54
C GLN A 711 -1.98 -5.02 -16.01
N ILE A 712 -2.40 -4.07 -16.85
CA ILE A 712 -2.57 -2.68 -16.42
C ILE A 712 -3.71 -2.60 -15.38
N LEU A 713 -4.85 -3.26 -15.61
CA LEU A 713 -5.95 -3.33 -14.64
C LEU A 713 -5.55 -3.93 -13.29
N ALA A 714 -4.66 -4.92 -13.29
CA ALA A 714 -4.15 -5.52 -12.05
C ALA A 714 -3.30 -4.52 -11.21
N THR A 715 -2.75 -3.49 -11.86
CA THR A 715 -1.91 -2.46 -11.20
C THR A 715 -2.64 -1.16 -10.88
N VAL A 716 -3.85 -0.96 -11.40
CA VAL A 716 -4.66 0.23 -11.16
C VAL A 716 -5.55 -0.03 -9.95
N ASP A 717 -5.38 0.78 -8.90
CA ASP A 717 -6.24 0.76 -7.72
C ASP A 717 -7.60 1.38 -8.07
N LEU A 718 -8.56 0.54 -8.46
CA LEU A 718 -9.89 0.95 -8.93
C LEU A 718 -10.71 1.67 -7.83
N ASP A 719 -10.31 1.55 -6.56
CA ASP A 719 -11.03 2.12 -5.41
C ASP A 719 -10.46 3.48 -4.95
N HIS A 720 -9.34 3.94 -5.52
CA HIS A 720 -8.68 5.19 -5.12
C HIS A 720 -8.65 6.24 -6.24
N LYS A 721 -9.67 7.10 -6.30
CA LYS A 721 -9.58 8.37 -7.04
C LYS A 721 -8.60 9.28 -6.31
N ALA A 722 -7.38 9.38 -6.82
CA ALA A 722 -6.32 10.19 -6.23
C ALA A 722 -6.82 11.62 -5.93
N SER A 723 -6.94 11.95 -4.65
CA SER A 723 -7.27 13.30 -4.20
C SER A 723 -6.05 14.22 -4.40
N TRP A 724 -6.27 15.54 -4.48
CA TRP A 724 -5.17 16.52 -4.46
C TRP A 724 -4.25 16.36 -3.23
N LYS A 725 -4.80 15.85 -2.11
CA LYS A 725 -4.02 15.53 -0.90
C LYS A 725 -3.12 14.30 -1.10
N ASP A 726 -3.61 13.28 -1.79
CA ASP A 726 -2.84 12.06 -2.10
C ASP A 726 -1.72 12.34 -3.09
N LEU A 727 -1.94 13.30 -4.01
CA LEU A 727 -0.92 13.79 -4.95
C LEU A 727 0.24 14.50 -4.24
N LEU A 728 -0.01 15.19 -3.12
CA LEU A 728 1.01 15.87 -2.31
C LEU A 728 1.59 15.02 -1.18
N ASP A 729 1.06 13.82 -0.94
CA ASP A 729 1.54 12.95 0.13
C ASP A 729 2.92 12.34 -0.18
N LEU A 730 3.97 12.89 0.41
CA LEU A 730 5.35 12.41 0.25
C LEU A 730 5.69 11.24 1.19
N ARG A 731 4.80 10.83 2.10
CA ARG A 731 5.08 9.75 3.07
C ARG A 731 5.41 8.44 2.37
N VAL A 732 4.80 8.18 1.23
CA VAL A 732 5.06 6.99 0.40
C VAL A 732 6.55 6.79 0.06
N LEU A 733 7.33 7.88 -0.01
CA LEU A 733 8.77 7.84 -0.29
C LEU A 733 9.60 7.27 0.88
N VAL A 734 9.08 7.35 2.12
CA VAL A 734 9.83 7.02 3.34
C VAL A 734 9.15 6.00 4.26
N GLU A 735 7.90 5.63 3.96
CA GLU A 735 7.03 4.77 4.77
C GLU A 735 7.66 3.40 5.09
N SER A 736 8.26 2.73 4.09
CA SER A 736 8.82 1.39 4.25
C SER A 736 10.35 1.36 4.14
N ARG A 737 10.97 0.26 4.61
CA ARG A 737 12.41 0.02 4.38
C ARG A 737 12.74 -0.05 2.89
N SER A 738 11.92 -0.72 2.10
CA SER A 738 12.05 -0.82 0.65
C SER A 738 11.97 0.57 0.00
N SER A 739 10.96 1.38 0.37
CA SER A 739 10.78 2.76 -0.10
C SER A 739 12.02 3.61 0.18
N ARG A 740 12.56 3.57 1.41
CA ARG A 740 13.77 4.33 1.78
C ARG A 740 15.00 3.92 0.98
N TYR A 741 15.17 2.62 0.72
CA TYR A 741 16.29 2.12 -0.08
C TYR A 741 16.19 2.56 -1.54
N ARG A 742 15.00 2.51 -2.12
CA ARG A 742 14.73 3.00 -3.49
C ARG A 742 14.95 4.50 -3.61
N LEU A 743 14.46 5.26 -2.63
CA LEU A 743 14.67 6.71 -2.56
C LEU A 743 16.16 7.04 -2.47
N MET A 744 16.93 6.31 -1.66
CA MET A 744 18.39 6.46 -1.57
C MET A 744 19.07 6.23 -2.92
N LEU A 745 18.72 5.17 -3.67
CA LEU A 745 19.27 4.93 -5.01
C LEU A 745 18.89 6.03 -6.00
N ASN A 746 17.65 6.49 -5.95
CA ASN A 746 17.13 7.56 -6.79
C ASN A 746 17.89 8.89 -6.54
N ILE A 747 18.06 9.28 -5.28
CA ILE A 747 18.82 10.47 -4.89
C ILE A 747 20.31 10.32 -5.26
N ALA A 748 20.93 9.17 -4.94
CA ALA A 748 22.33 8.94 -5.26
C ALA A 748 22.60 9.08 -6.77
N PHE A 749 21.75 8.49 -7.61
CA PHE A 749 21.90 8.59 -9.05
C PHE A 749 21.63 9.99 -9.60
N SER A 750 20.76 10.78 -8.96
CA SER A 750 20.55 12.19 -9.30
C SER A 750 21.81 13.04 -9.09
N TRP A 751 22.57 12.75 -8.02
CA TRP A 751 23.85 13.40 -7.73
C TRP A 751 24.92 12.96 -8.71
N PHE A 752 25.09 11.64 -8.90
CA PHE A 752 26.10 11.13 -9.81
C PHE A 752 25.87 11.64 -11.24
N GLY A 753 24.62 11.62 -11.71
CA GLY A 753 24.28 12.15 -13.04
C GLY A 753 24.57 13.65 -13.26
N GLN A 754 24.73 14.47 -12.21
CA GLN A 754 24.95 15.92 -12.31
C GLN A 754 26.29 16.40 -11.72
N PHE A 755 26.98 15.52 -10.99
CA PHE A 755 28.14 15.85 -10.17
C PHE A 755 29.34 14.92 -10.40
N SER A 756 29.36 14.07 -11.43
CA SER A 756 30.58 13.33 -11.85
C SER A 756 31.52 14.14 -12.75
N GLY A 757 31.48 15.48 -12.72
CA GLY A 757 32.34 16.34 -13.54
C GLY A 757 31.88 16.59 -14.99
N ASN A 758 30.75 16.03 -15.42
CA ASN A 758 30.19 16.21 -16.76
C ASN A 758 29.81 17.68 -17.09
N ASN A 759 29.32 18.43 -16.11
CA ASN A 759 28.95 19.83 -16.30
C ASN A 759 30.19 20.72 -16.50
N ILE A 760 31.35 20.33 -15.97
CA ILE A 760 32.60 21.08 -16.16
C ILE A 760 33.04 21.02 -17.60
N VAL A 761 33.05 19.79 -18.13
CA VAL A 761 33.42 19.55 -19.52
C VAL A 761 32.38 20.12 -20.49
N SER A 762 31.13 20.31 -20.08
CA SER A 762 30.09 20.85 -20.98
C SER A 762 30.03 22.39 -20.95
N TYR A 763 29.89 23.01 -19.78
CA TYR A 763 29.71 24.46 -19.65
C TYR A 763 31.03 25.23 -19.69
N TYR A 764 32.13 24.61 -19.26
CA TYR A 764 33.42 25.29 -19.11
C TYR A 764 34.46 24.84 -20.13
N LEU A 765 34.09 24.04 -21.14
CA LEU A 765 35.01 23.65 -22.22
C LEU A 765 35.73 24.85 -22.84
N PRO A 766 35.06 25.96 -23.22
CA PRO A 766 35.74 27.09 -23.84
C PRO A 766 36.74 27.79 -22.89
N ILE A 767 36.41 27.84 -21.60
CA ILE A 767 37.28 28.42 -20.54
C ILE A 767 38.49 27.52 -20.33
N MET A 768 38.28 26.21 -20.23
CA MET A 768 39.33 25.21 -20.08
C MET A 768 40.28 25.19 -21.28
N LEU A 769 39.74 25.29 -22.50
CA LEU A 769 40.54 25.41 -23.74
C LEU A 769 41.38 26.69 -23.75
N SER A 770 40.87 27.79 -23.17
CA SER A 770 41.63 29.04 -23.01
C SER A 770 42.80 28.86 -22.05
N GLY A 771 42.58 28.18 -20.92
CA GLY A 771 43.59 27.92 -19.89
C GLY A 771 44.79 27.09 -20.38
N ILE A 772 44.65 26.41 -21.51
CA ILE A 772 45.71 25.58 -22.13
C ILE A 772 46.28 26.18 -23.44
N GLY A 773 45.90 27.42 -23.77
CA GLY A 773 46.46 28.20 -24.88
C GLY A 773 45.61 28.29 -26.16
N ILE A 774 44.41 27.70 -26.21
CA ILE A 774 43.49 27.83 -27.36
C ILE A 774 42.58 29.03 -27.11
N THR A 775 42.93 30.19 -27.68
CA THR A 775 42.20 31.45 -27.46
C THR A 775 41.16 31.78 -28.53
N ASP A 776 41.30 31.24 -29.75
CA ASP A 776 40.39 31.49 -30.87
C ASP A 776 38.95 31.00 -30.60
N THR A 777 37.99 31.91 -30.73
CA THR A 777 36.56 31.64 -30.45
C THR A 777 35.97 30.64 -31.42
N ASN A 778 36.33 30.72 -32.71
CA ASN A 778 35.82 29.78 -33.72
C ASN A 778 36.31 28.35 -33.46
N MET A 779 37.59 28.18 -33.14
CA MET A 779 38.16 26.90 -32.76
C MET A 779 37.49 26.32 -31.51
N LYS A 780 37.24 27.15 -30.48
CA LYS A 780 36.51 26.72 -29.27
C LYS A 780 35.11 26.18 -29.59
N LEU A 781 34.37 26.90 -30.44
CA LEU A 781 33.01 26.49 -30.83
C LEU A 781 33.04 25.21 -31.69
N ILE A 782 33.98 25.09 -32.63
CA ILE A 782 34.14 23.87 -33.45
C ILE A 782 34.46 22.65 -32.57
N LEU A 783 35.39 22.79 -31.62
CA LEU A 783 35.75 21.72 -30.69
C LEU A 783 34.55 21.30 -29.83
N ASN A 784 33.70 22.24 -29.42
CA ASN A 784 32.47 21.93 -28.69
C ASN A 784 31.42 21.18 -29.57
N ILE A 785 31.32 21.52 -30.85
CA ILE A 785 30.50 20.76 -31.81
C ILE A 785 31.02 19.32 -31.93
N VAL A 786 32.33 19.14 -32.13
CA VAL A 786 32.95 17.81 -32.24
C VAL A 786 32.70 17.01 -30.96
N TYR A 787 32.90 17.62 -29.79
CA TYR A 787 32.61 16.99 -28.49
C TYR A 787 31.17 16.48 -28.42
N SER A 788 30.20 17.29 -28.83
CA SER A 788 28.78 16.94 -28.82
C SER A 788 28.46 15.80 -29.80
N VAL A 789 29.07 15.79 -30.98
CA VAL A 789 28.88 14.72 -31.98
C VAL A 789 29.44 13.39 -31.50
N VAL A 790 30.67 13.40 -30.96
CA VAL A 790 31.30 12.19 -30.42
C VAL A 790 30.50 11.66 -29.22
N GLY A 791 30.07 12.54 -28.32
CA GLY A 791 29.17 12.19 -27.22
C GLY A 791 27.83 11.61 -27.69
N TRP A 792 27.26 12.13 -28.79
CA TRP A 792 26.02 11.59 -29.34
C TRP A 792 26.18 10.15 -29.82
N VAL A 793 27.22 9.86 -30.61
CA VAL A 793 27.51 8.50 -31.09
C VAL A 793 27.72 7.55 -29.90
N ALA A 794 28.49 7.98 -28.90
CA ALA A 794 28.73 7.18 -27.70
C ALA A 794 27.43 6.91 -26.92
N SER A 795 26.54 7.91 -26.78
CA SER A 795 25.27 7.76 -26.07
C SER A 795 24.28 6.82 -26.78
N ILE A 796 24.27 6.80 -28.12
CA ILE A 796 23.47 5.85 -28.90
C ILE A 796 23.96 4.42 -28.66
N LEU A 797 25.28 4.20 -28.73
CA LEU A 797 25.87 2.88 -28.45
C LEU A 797 25.58 2.45 -27.00
N GLY A 798 25.74 3.37 -26.05
CA GLY A 798 25.43 3.18 -24.64
C GLY A 798 24.00 2.71 -24.40
N SER A 799 23.02 3.35 -25.04
CA SER A 799 21.60 3.00 -24.91
C SER A 799 21.31 1.52 -25.23
N ARG A 800 22.05 0.92 -26.16
CA ARG A 800 21.94 -0.52 -26.50
C ARG A 800 22.79 -1.40 -25.59
N LEU A 801 23.99 -0.96 -25.24
CA LEU A 801 24.90 -1.71 -24.38
C LEU A 801 24.33 -1.94 -22.99
N HIS A 802 23.49 -1.06 -22.45
CA HIS A 802 22.83 -1.25 -21.15
C HIS A 802 21.90 -2.47 -21.11
N ASP A 803 21.25 -2.81 -22.22
CA ASP A 803 20.43 -4.02 -22.36
C ASP A 803 21.28 -5.28 -22.54
N VAL A 804 22.50 -5.16 -23.09
CA VAL A 804 23.41 -6.29 -23.33
C VAL A 804 24.32 -6.59 -22.14
N VAL A 805 24.93 -5.58 -21.53
CA VAL A 805 25.94 -5.72 -20.47
C VAL A 805 25.29 -5.77 -19.08
N GLY A 806 24.22 -5.00 -18.88
CA GLY A 806 23.54 -4.80 -17.60
C GLY A 806 23.89 -3.46 -16.96
N ARG A 807 22.93 -2.86 -16.26
CA ARG A 807 23.00 -1.45 -15.82
C ARG A 807 24.13 -1.26 -14.82
N ARG A 808 24.21 -2.14 -13.81
CA ARG A 808 25.17 -2.02 -12.72
C ARG A 808 26.61 -2.17 -13.20
N LYS A 809 26.88 -3.17 -14.04
CA LYS A 809 28.23 -3.40 -14.58
C LYS A 809 28.69 -2.22 -15.42
N MET A 810 27.80 -1.73 -16.28
CA MET A 810 28.07 -0.61 -17.18
C MET A 810 28.38 0.67 -16.40
N LEU A 811 27.62 0.98 -15.35
CA LEU A 811 27.89 2.11 -14.44
C LEU A 811 29.22 1.97 -13.70
N ILE A 812 29.58 0.77 -13.21
CA ILE A 812 30.89 0.56 -12.57
C ILE A 812 32.04 0.78 -13.56
N THR A 813 31.95 0.18 -14.75
CA THR A 813 33.03 0.30 -15.75
C THR A 813 33.18 1.72 -16.28
N THR A 814 32.07 2.43 -16.47
CA THR A 814 32.11 3.82 -16.96
C THR A 814 32.62 4.76 -15.89
N THR A 815 32.18 4.61 -14.62
CA THR A 815 32.70 5.41 -13.50
C THR A 815 34.20 5.18 -13.26
N ALA A 816 34.68 3.94 -13.38
CA ALA A 816 36.11 3.66 -13.34
C ALA A 816 36.87 4.38 -14.48
N GLY A 817 36.33 4.32 -15.70
CA GLY A 817 36.90 4.99 -16.85
C GLY A 817 36.93 6.52 -16.69
N MET A 818 35.88 7.11 -16.11
CA MET A 818 35.80 8.54 -15.81
C MET A 818 36.87 8.97 -14.80
N ALA A 819 37.01 8.24 -13.69
CA ALA A 819 38.03 8.52 -12.68
C ALA A 819 39.46 8.45 -13.27
N ILE A 820 39.73 7.46 -14.11
CA ILE A 820 41.04 7.33 -14.80
C ILE A 820 41.28 8.51 -15.74
N CYS A 821 40.28 8.89 -16.54
CA CYS A 821 40.42 10.01 -17.47
C CYS A 821 40.66 11.33 -16.71
N LEU A 822 39.91 11.60 -15.65
CA LEU A 822 40.10 12.80 -14.84
C LEU A 822 41.43 12.81 -14.09
N ALA A 823 41.95 11.66 -13.66
CA ALA A 823 43.27 11.55 -13.06
C ALA A 823 44.38 11.91 -14.07
N ILE A 824 44.24 11.46 -15.32
CA ILE A 824 45.18 11.81 -16.39
C ILE A 824 45.06 13.29 -16.74
N VAL A 825 43.84 13.83 -16.83
CA VAL A 825 43.60 15.27 -17.05
C VAL A 825 44.23 16.11 -15.94
N ALA A 826 44.09 15.70 -14.68
CA ALA A 826 44.71 16.38 -13.53
C ALA A 826 46.24 16.37 -13.64
N ALA A 827 46.84 15.20 -13.91
CA ALA A 827 48.29 15.05 -14.05
C ALA A 827 48.85 15.84 -15.24
N CYS A 828 48.18 15.80 -16.39
CA CYS A 828 48.56 16.56 -17.58
C CYS A 828 48.41 18.07 -17.38
N SER A 829 47.36 18.51 -16.68
CA SER A 829 47.14 19.93 -16.35
C SER A 829 48.20 20.45 -15.37
N ALA A 830 48.59 19.65 -14.37
CA ALA A 830 49.73 19.96 -13.51
C ALA A 830 51.04 20.03 -14.32
N GLY A 831 51.24 19.07 -15.23
CA GLY A 831 52.38 19.04 -16.16
C GLY A 831 52.52 20.31 -17.02
N TYR A 832 51.40 20.86 -17.50
CA TYR A 832 51.40 22.12 -18.24
C TYR A 832 51.63 23.34 -17.33
N THR A 833 50.97 23.38 -16.18
CA THR A 833 51.00 24.54 -15.27
C THR A 833 52.36 24.70 -14.59
N GLU A 834 52.98 23.60 -14.17
CA GLU A 834 54.26 23.62 -13.42
C GLU A 834 55.48 23.56 -14.34
N TYR A 835 55.39 22.88 -15.49
CA TYR A 835 56.54 22.63 -16.36
C TYR A 835 56.39 23.18 -17.80
N GLY A 836 55.27 23.84 -18.14
CA GLY A 836 55.06 24.43 -19.47
C GLY A 836 54.92 23.42 -20.61
N ASN A 837 54.67 22.14 -20.32
CA ASN A 837 54.66 21.07 -21.32
C ASN A 837 53.41 21.12 -22.21
N THR A 838 53.57 21.63 -23.44
CA THR A 838 52.49 21.74 -24.42
C THR A 838 51.98 20.38 -24.93
N THR A 839 52.80 19.34 -24.93
CA THR A 839 52.37 17.97 -25.26
C THR A 839 51.43 17.42 -24.20
N ALA A 840 51.69 17.68 -22.91
CA ALA A 840 50.80 17.28 -21.83
C ALA A 840 49.42 17.97 -21.94
N SER A 841 49.40 19.25 -22.32
CA SER A 841 48.16 19.99 -22.60
C SER A 841 47.31 19.34 -23.71
N THR A 842 47.91 18.97 -24.85
CA THR A 842 47.19 18.28 -25.93
C THR A 842 46.62 16.93 -25.49
N VAL A 843 47.38 16.16 -24.69
CA VAL A 843 46.91 14.89 -24.12
C VAL A 843 45.71 15.11 -23.19
N SER A 844 45.72 16.19 -22.39
CA SER A 844 44.59 16.57 -21.53
C SER A 844 43.29 16.72 -22.34
N ILE A 845 43.32 17.42 -23.48
CA ILE A 845 42.15 17.59 -24.36
C ILE A 845 41.60 16.24 -24.82
N VAL A 846 42.46 15.32 -25.25
CA VAL A 846 42.02 14.00 -25.72
C VAL A 846 41.31 13.23 -24.60
N PHE A 847 41.84 13.28 -23.38
CA PHE A 847 41.23 12.60 -22.24
C PHE A 847 39.94 13.27 -21.74
N ILE A 848 39.77 14.58 -21.95
CA ILE A 848 38.50 15.29 -21.71
C ILE A 848 37.41 14.78 -22.68
N PHE A 849 37.75 14.63 -23.97
CA PHE A 849 36.81 14.09 -24.96
C PHE A 849 36.49 12.61 -24.69
N LEU A 850 37.50 11.84 -24.29
CA LEU A 850 37.31 10.44 -23.89
C LEU A 850 36.43 10.33 -22.65
N PHE A 851 36.65 11.15 -21.63
CA PHE A 851 35.80 11.26 -20.45
C PHE A 851 34.34 11.53 -20.84
N GLY A 852 34.10 12.55 -21.67
CA GLY A 852 32.74 12.90 -22.12
C GLY A 852 32.07 11.77 -22.90
N SER A 853 32.84 11.03 -23.70
CA SER A 853 32.36 9.86 -24.43
C SER A 853 32.00 8.70 -23.51
N ILE A 854 32.81 8.44 -22.47
CA ILE A 854 32.54 7.41 -21.47
C ILE A 854 31.31 7.76 -20.64
N PHE A 855 31.19 9.02 -20.19
CA PHE A 855 30.01 9.53 -19.49
C PHE A 855 28.77 9.39 -20.38
N ALA A 856 28.86 9.79 -21.65
CA ALA A 856 27.77 9.72 -22.61
C ALA A 856 27.31 8.29 -22.87
N CYS A 857 28.24 7.34 -22.93
CA CYS A 857 27.93 5.92 -23.08
C CYS A 857 27.19 5.36 -21.85
N GLY A 858 27.66 5.70 -20.64
CA GLY A 858 27.11 5.19 -19.38
C GLY A 858 25.91 5.96 -18.86
N TYR A 859 26.15 7.17 -18.40
CA TYR A 859 25.22 7.96 -17.59
C TYR A 859 24.10 8.59 -18.41
N THR A 860 24.40 9.16 -19.59
CA THR A 860 23.39 9.87 -20.41
C THR A 860 22.13 9.04 -20.67
N PRO A 861 22.17 7.83 -21.22
CA PRO A 861 20.94 7.03 -21.42
C PRO A 861 20.31 6.57 -20.10
N MET A 862 21.07 6.46 -19.00
CA MET A 862 20.58 5.95 -17.73
C MET A 862 19.91 7.00 -16.84
N GLN A 863 20.20 8.29 -17.03
CA GLN A 863 19.59 9.40 -16.28
C GLN A 863 18.06 9.29 -16.11
N PRO A 864 17.27 9.01 -17.17
CA PRO A 864 15.83 8.78 -17.00
C PRO A 864 15.48 7.32 -16.67
N ILE A 865 16.29 6.34 -17.07
CA ILE A 865 15.95 4.91 -16.98
C ILE A 865 16.14 4.38 -15.57
N TYR A 866 17.35 4.49 -15.01
CA TYR A 866 17.67 3.82 -13.75
C TYR A 866 16.80 4.31 -12.59
N PRO A 867 16.59 5.62 -12.39
CA PRO A 867 15.69 6.13 -11.36
C PRO A 867 14.24 5.68 -11.53
N ALA A 868 13.78 5.47 -12.77
CA ALA A 868 12.43 5.01 -13.07
C ALA A 868 12.25 3.49 -12.90
N GLU A 869 13.30 2.70 -13.15
CA GLU A 869 13.33 1.24 -12.96
C GLU A 869 13.40 0.86 -11.46
N VAL A 870 14.18 1.58 -10.64
CA VAL A 870 14.34 1.24 -9.21
C VAL A 870 13.16 1.67 -8.33
N VAL A 871 12.24 2.51 -8.82
CA VAL A 871 11.10 3.00 -8.04
C VAL A 871 9.85 2.18 -8.32
N SER A 872 9.07 1.90 -7.27
CA SER A 872 7.81 1.17 -7.40
C SER A 872 6.73 2.05 -8.02
N ASN A 873 5.67 1.43 -8.55
CA ASN A 873 4.62 2.14 -9.29
C ASN A 873 3.95 3.25 -8.45
N LYS A 874 3.62 2.95 -7.19
CA LYS A 874 2.96 3.88 -6.23
C LYS A 874 3.75 5.17 -5.98
N MET A 875 5.08 5.12 -6.07
CA MET A 875 5.96 6.28 -5.78
C MET A 875 6.60 6.90 -7.02
N ARG A 876 6.38 6.36 -8.22
CA ARG A 876 7.18 6.69 -9.41
C ARG A 876 7.20 8.19 -9.73
N ALA A 877 6.03 8.82 -9.84
CA ALA A 877 5.96 10.26 -10.16
C ALA A 877 6.65 11.12 -9.09
N LYS A 878 6.37 10.85 -7.81
CA LYS A 878 6.95 11.57 -6.66
C LYS A 878 8.47 11.38 -6.55
N ALA A 879 8.95 10.16 -6.80
CA ALA A 879 10.38 9.87 -6.81
C ALA A 879 11.09 10.51 -8.01
N MET A 880 10.46 10.59 -9.18
CA MET A 880 11.00 11.32 -10.34
C MET A 880 11.02 12.84 -10.10
N GLY A 881 10.02 13.40 -9.41
CA GLY A 881 10.05 14.79 -8.94
C GLY A 881 11.22 15.02 -7.98
N THR A 882 11.41 14.10 -7.02
CA THR A 882 12.53 14.16 -6.07
C THR A 882 13.87 14.08 -6.80
N PHE A 883 14.03 13.19 -7.78
CA PHE A 883 15.21 13.10 -8.64
C PHE A 883 15.53 14.45 -9.28
N LYS A 884 14.54 15.15 -9.86
CA LYS A 884 14.76 16.45 -10.50
C LYS A 884 15.12 17.54 -9.51
N LEU A 885 14.53 17.51 -8.31
CA LEU A 885 14.84 18.44 -7.22
C LEU A 885 16.29 18.27 -6.75
N THR A 886 16.72 17.03 -6.48
CA THR A 886 18.08 16.75 -5.97
C THR A 886 19.14 16.86 -7.07
N ALA A 887 18.82 16.48 -8.31
CA ALA A 887 19.66 16.76 -9.48
C ALA A 887 19.84 18.27 -9.69
N GLY A 888 18.77 19.06 -9.49
CA GLY A 888 18.83 20.52 -9.57
C GLY A 888 19.72 21.11 -8.48
N ALA A 889 19.66 20.59 -7.25
CA ALA A 889 20.55 21.02 -6.17
C ALA A 889 22.04 20.70 -6.46
N ALA A 890 22.33 19.47 -6.93
CA ALA A 890 23.67 19.06 -7.33
C ALA A 890 24.19 19.91 -8.50
N GLY A 891 23.34 20.12 -9.52
CA GLY A 891 23.62 21.00 -10.65
C GLY A 891 23.88 22.44 -10.22
N PHE A 892 23.05 23.00 -9.32
CA PHE A 892 23.22 24.35 -8.79
C PHE A 892 24.59 24.51 -8.12
N LEU A 893 24.95 23.57 -7.25
CA LEU A 893 26.25 23.57 -6.58
C LEU A 893 27.39 23.53 -7.61
N ASN A 894 27.31 22.61 -8.57
CA ASN A 894 28.35 22.45 -9.59
C ASN A 894 28.49 23.71 -10.47
N THR A 895 27.36 24.27 -10.89
CA THR A 895 27.32 25.39 -11.83
C THR A 895 27.64 26.74 -11.19
N PHE A 896 27.30 26.93 -9.92
CA PHE A 896 27.60 28.16 -9.18
C PHE A 896 29.01 28.14 -8.59
N VAL A 897 29.41 27.04 -7.96
CA VAL A 897 30.70 26.92 -7.26
C VAL A 897 31.82 26.51 -8.21
N GLY A 898 31.51 25.77 -9.28
CA GLY A 898 32.50 25.24 -10.23
C GLY A 898 33.47 26.28 -10.80
N PRO A 899 33.02 27.42 -11.36
CA PRO A 899 33.93 28.45 -11.89
C PRO A 899 34.82 29.07 -10.81
N ILE A 900 34.24 29.31 -9.63
CA ILE A 900 34.95 29.88 -8.48
C ILE A 900 36.06 28.91 -8.05
N ALA A 901 35.73 27.63 -7.91
CA ALA A 901 36.68 26.58 -7.58
C ALA A 901 37.77 26.46 -8.65
N LEU A 902 37.41 26.31 -9.93
CA LEU A 902 38.36 26.16 -11.03
C LEU A 902 39.34 27.34 -11.12
N SER A 903 38.87 28.57 -10.92
CA SER A 903 39.72 29.77 -10.92
C SER A 903 40.68 29.84 -9.73
N SER A 904 40.27 29.32 -8.57
CA SER A 904 41.02 29.45 -7.31
C SER A 904 42.01 28.31 -7.07
N ILE A 905 41.66 27.08 -7.44
CA ILE A 905 42.46 25.87 -7.15
C ILE A 905 43.03 25.19 -8.40
N GLY A 906 42.67 25.65 -9.60
CA GLY A 906 43.24 25.17 -10.87
C GLY A 906 43.08 23.66 -11.05
N TYR A 907 44.19 22.95 -11.29
CA TYR A 907 44.18 21.50 -11.58
C TYR A 907 43.72 20.63 -10.40
N TRP A 908 43.80 21.12 -9.15
CA TRP A 908 43.30 20.41 -7.96
C TRP A 908 41.78 20.18 -8.02
N PHE A 909 41.07 20.96 -8.83
CA PHE A 909 39.66 20.78 -9.08
C PHE A 909 39.36 19.43 -9.76
N TYR A 910 40.21 19.00 -10.70
CA TYR A 910 40.06 17.67 -11.33
C TYR A 910 40.34 16.54 -10.34
N VAL A 911 41.32 16.74 -9.45
CA VAL A 911 41.65 15.76 -8.39
C VAL A 911 40.47 15.53 -7.45
N PHE A 912 39.71 16.58 -7.11
CA PHE A 912 38.47 16.43 -6.35
C PHE A 912 37.48 15.47 -7.02
N PHE A 913 37.26 15.60 -8.33
CA PHE A 913 36.36 14.68 -9.05
C PHE A 913 36.91 13.26 -9.17
N VAL A 914 38.22 13.06 -9.18
CA VAL A 914 38.80 11.70 -9.09
C VAL A 914 38.41 11.00 -7.79
N PHE A 915 38.51 11.71 -6.66
CA PHE A 915 38.08 11.19 -5.37
C PHE A 915 36.56 10.99 -5.32
N TRP A 916 35.81 11.92 -5.86
CA TRP A 916 34.35 11.82 -5.96
C TRP A 916 33.93 10.61 -6.80
N ASP A 917 34.44 10.45 -8.02
CA ASP A 917 34.15 9.30 -8.90
C ASP A 917 34.58 7.97 -8.28
N THR A 918 35.66 7.95 -7.48
CA THR A 918 36.07 6.76 -6.72
C THR A 918 35.07 6.41 -5.60
N PHE A 919 34.52 7.43 -4.94
CA PHE A 919 33.42 7.27 -4.00
C PHE A 919 32.15 6.79 -4.71
N GLU A 920 31.79 7.37 -5.86
CA GLU A 920 30.65 6.93 -6.68
C GLU A 920 30.79 5.46 -7.07
N LEU A 921 31.97 5.05 -7.55
CA LEU A 921 32.27 3.68 -7.92
C LEU A 921 32.09 2.73 -6.72
N SER A 922 32.56 3.13 -5.55
CA SER A 922 32.40 2.36 -4.31
C SER A 922 30.91 2.25 -3.92
N PHE A 923 30.17 3.35 -4.00
CA PHE A 923 28.75 3.39 -3.68
C PHE A 923 27.92 2.51 -4.63
N ILE A 924 28.15 2.63 -5.94
CA ILE A 924 27.52 1.80 -6.97
C ILE A 924 27.88 0.32 -6.74
N TYR A 925 29.12 0.03 -6.36
CA TYR A 925 29.51 -1.35 -6.04
C TYR A 925 28.73 -1.92 -4.85
N PHE A 926 28.55 -1.17 -3.76
CA PHE A 926 27.89 -1.69 -2.55
C PHE A 926 26.37 -1.67 -2.59
N PHE A 927 25.75 -0.65 -3.20
CA PHE A 927 24.32 -0.38 -3.06
C PHE A 927 23.50 -0.54 -4.34
N PHE A 928 24.05 -0.29 -5.53
CA PHE A 928 23.23 -0.34 -6.74
C PHE A 928 22.77 -1.77 -7.06
N VAL A 929 21.48 -1.90 -7.37
CA VAL A 929 20.85 -3.15 -7.81
C VAL A 929 20.99 -3.32 -9.32
N GLU A 930 21.08 -4.57 -9.78
CA GLU A 930 20.99 -4.90 -11.20
C GLU A 930 19.51 -4.98 -11.60
N THR A 931 19.09 -4.18 -12.58
CA THR A 931 17.70 -4.12 -13.06
C THR A 931 17.53 -4.81 -14.42
N LYS A 932 18.63 -5.19 -15.08
CA LYS A 932 18.59 -5.75 -16.43
C LYS A 932 17.75 -7.03 -16.49
N GLY A 933 16.69 -6.98 -17.29
CA GLY A 933 15.87 -8.14 -17.61
C GLY A 933 15.10 -8.69 -16.42
N ILE A 934 14.88 -7.85 -15.40
CA ILE A 934 14.01 -8.13 -14.26
C ILE A 934 12.77 -7.26 -14.44
N THR A 935 11.58 -7.82 -14.25
CA THR A 935 10.34 -7.05 -14.34
C THR A 935 10.24 -6.04 -13.19
N LEU A 936 9.36 -5.04 -13.33
CA LEU A 936 9.20 -4.04 -12.26
C LEU A 936 8.61 -4.68 -11.00
N GLU A 937 7.78 -5.70 -11.18
CA GLU A 937 7.12 -6.47 -10.14
C GLU A 937 8.12 -7.42 -9.43
N GLU A 938 9.02 -8.07 -10.18
CA GLU A 938 10.12 -8.86 -9.58
C GLU A 938 11.10 -7.98 -8.80
N LEU A 939 11.33 -6.75 -9.26
CA LEU A 939 12.12 -5.77 -8.50
C LEU A 939 11.48 -5.46 -7.14
N ASP A 940 10.15 -5.44 -7.02
CA ASP A 940 9.46 -5.25 -5.75
C ASP A 940 9.91 -6.28 -4.70
N ILE A 941 9.99 -7.56 -5.09
CA ILE A 941 10.49 -8.65 -4.24
C ILE A 941 11.97 -8.45 -3.88
N ILE A 942 12.80 -8.05 -4.86
CA ILE A 942 14.24 -7.82 -4.64
C ILE A 942 14.48 -6.72 -3.61
N PHE A 943 13.69 -5.64 -3.66
CA PHE A 943 13.83 -4.52 -2.72
C PHE A 943 13.28 -4.83 -1.32
N GLU A 944 12.44 -5.85 -1.15
CA GLU A 944 12.00 -6.37 0.14
C GLU A 944 13.03 -7.29 0.80
N ALA A 945 13.92 -7.92 0.01
CA ALA A 945 14.98 -8.78 0.52
C ALA A 945 15.90 -8.05 1.53
N LYS A 946 16.48 -8.82 2.47
CA LYS A 946 17.38 -8.25 3.49
C LYS A 946 18.57 -7.50 2.89
N ASN A 947 19.05 -7.89 1.71
CA ASN A 947 20.07 -7.17 0.96
C ASN A 947 19.67 -7.11 -0.53
N PRO A 948 19.00 -6.02 -0.96
CA PRO A 948 18.48 -5.90 -2.34
C PRO A 948 19.57 -6.04 -3.41
N ARG A 949 20.76 -5.46 -3.16
CA ARG A 949 21.90 -5.57 -4.07
C ARG A 949 22.34 -7.01 -4.28
N LYS A 950 22.51 -7.80 -3.21
CA LYS A 950 22.89 -9.22 -3.33
C LYS A 950 21.81 -10.03 -4.04
N ALA A 951 20.55 -9.84 -3.65
CA ALA A 951 19.39 -10.52 -4.26
C ALA A 951 19.31 -10.26 -5.78
N SER A 952 19.50 -9.00 -6.22
CA SER A 952 19.49 -8.66 -7.65
C SER A 952 20.59 -9.37 -8.45
N VAL A 953 21.79 -9.49 -7.90
CA VAL A 953 22.93 -10.15 -8.57
C VAL A 953 22.74 -11.65 -8.62
N GLU A 954 22.18 -12.25 -7.58
CA GLU A 954 21.87 -13.68 -7.52
C GLU A 954 20.77 -14.04 -8.52
N ALA A 955 19.69 -13.25 -8.56
CA ALA A 955 18.61 -13.40 -9.55
C ALA A 955 19.14 -13.30 -10.99
N ALA A 956 19.96 -12.30 -11.29
CA ALA A 956 20.57 -12.13 -12.61
C ALA A 956 21.49 -13.30 -12.99
N LYS A 957 22.23 -13.87 -12.03
CA LYS A 957 23.10 -15.05 -12.24
C LYS A 957 22.29 -16.32 -12.45
N ALA A 958 21.25 -16.56 -11.65
CA ALA A 958 20.36 -17.71 -11.76
C ALA A 958 19.69 -17.74 -13.15
N ARG A 959 19.16 -16.61 -13.60
CA ARG A 959 18.55 -16.48 -14.93
C ARG A 959 19.53 -16.75 -16.07
N LYS A 960 20.78 -16.27 -15.95
CA LYS A 960 21.83 -16.58 -16.93
C LYS A 960 22.13 -18.08 -17.00
N ARG A 961 22.10 -18.80 -15.87
CA ARG A 961 22.31 -20.26 -15.85
C ARG A 961 21.17 -21.00 -16.55
N ILE A 962 19.92 -20.61 -16.30
CA ILE A 962 18.72 -21.19 -16.93
C ILE A 962 18.76 -21.01 -18.46
N ILE A 963 19.08 -19.80 -18.94
CA ILE A 963 19.17 -19.51 -20.39
C ILE A 963 20.30 -20.31 -21.07
N VAL A 964 21.41 -20.55 -20.36
CA VAL A 964 22.52 -21.35 -20.91
C VAL A 964 22.17 -22.83 -20.94
N ALA A 965 21.50 -23.35 -19.90
CA ALA A 965 21.04 -24.74 -19.86
C ALA A 965 19.97 -25.05 -20.93
N GLY A 966 19.02 -24.14 -21.14
CA GLY A 966 17.99 -24.28 -22.19
C GLY A 966 18.51 -24.12 -23.62
N ARG A 967 19.75 -23.65 -23.83
CA ARG A 967 20.40 -23.62 -25.16
C ARG A 967 21.23 -24.86 -25.47
N THR A 968 21.50 -25.70 -24.48
CA THR A 968 22.16 -27.00 -24.66
C THR A 968 21.18 -28.14 -24.91
N GLU A 969 19.87 -27.91 -24.76
CA GLU A 969 18.80 -28.89 -24.99
C GLU A 969 17.96 -28.62 -26.27
N VAL A 970 18.41 -27.72 -27.15
CA VAL A 970 17.78 -27.45 -28.47
C VAL A 970 18.71 -27.84 -29.61
#